data_AF-A0AAD5Q5N7-F1
#
_entry.id   AF-A0AAD5Q5N7-F1
#
_cell.length_a   1.000
_cell.length_b   1.000
_cell.length_c   1.000
_cell.angle_alpha   90.00
_cell.angle_beta   90.00
_cell.angle_gamma   90.00
#
_symmetry.space_group_name_H-M   'P 1'
#
loop_
_entity.id
_entity.type
_entity.pdbx_description
1 polymer ?
#
loop_
_entity_poly.entity_id
_entity_poly.type
_entity_poly.pdbx_seq_one_letter_code
_entity_poly.pdbx_strand_id
1 'polypeptide(L)'
;MELLVGAVQQLFQGAPGSDAQRAANAWLLRLQHSDDAWLVALQVLRADLLAASSAAPPPDLSVVIVGLQLLRSKVDVQWSSAAHELRADVRQALTQWLHATSPRVASEPALRAAFRLACVTLAALIARDSDATTWSLWRQQCGSDSSLVQTLEVLGALPQQLRSVSPTKDHAQLSALLLDVVSAVGRAFQLESPSLLNRESALRCLESWSVGCLPEVPAFGLTAAHLLESDLLTALLDQVVHLQNEQLCLHSDRDVMQPTLEFWFFVLDRSVLDGHQWELLARAVSTEYLLGVLSRVVNALLQHCCFPAWFVDAQRLPSSNDDGDDEIQDIIRVRREITDTLLSLFSKWPTPGPVQLEFQHRPASCVKGMAELLRSTSDVATLDALLYVFETCVELFDMASTDDSEEDNDDRIGDRSDGSEGTQVMLQVLHDALALPLHPLLISGVARLFRALSAALVLPGQTYIKVTIAFFRGLEIPSTYAIATEALRHVSHAVTKYTDLSDRHDVLNAAIAACQRSESTHRQQDEFYPVVVQIVETELSAKLLRAAMTFVGPLQAPWDSPSYRPRGVWQFLFQLLQSPRMSVSYRGEADMTADGASTSAHPDGSLFHVGDNVSLSYVLIFLSALVVGIIIFENLLHVVEGHANKYAKYGEMLRIAYRELMILGFVGLWIKIYKEITHVSAYSSSVIAVQVADLTMFLLALALLAQAIIIFLVLRRHNVLVDRAELISTSDMAETLELRACARRANDPAAHEAIGNCGATRKLRASDCRTVIQLRVLRHLFLRQYELPELFPFSKYLRQAQDNQITHMIDVQITTWALLLGLAWALEGTSWLWLSVGGASEPRAIVASYVVFSWALLVLHVAVSLYFRHCLKLMLRAGGLTSDRDTISCLRAIADEEATVLGSELAGEALEKMQEIQERQEALRRKRQRYHVVEKDKGLQIIAMCCRRLGRLCRPSAPEDPLPAHRSSTSQVRARRGLVPLPIPWFSCKVYHFVVMFLLMVNGFYLALLLQCVAYQMTDLVHDFGFLTVLCIPLPLVLNTIVFQPRIFRRYIIVASIYRVDVDTLSEVVTHFSEIVELRSEFASTLLQRLKENGHSVDDLKTELRRYDRDGAGVLDVESLRRALYSLGFRLSYFRFNSLVRTLFQLKRGMVDLCG
;
A
#
# COMPACT_ATOMS: atom_id res chain seq x y z
N MET A 1 36.53 -48.82 10.88
CA MET A 1 35.17 -49.29 10.53
C MET A 1 34.23 -49.27 11.74
N GLU A 2 34.52 -49.99 12.84
CA GLU A 2 33.63 -50.06 14.02
C GLU A 2 33.30 -48.69 14.64
N LEU A 3 34.30 -47.81 14.76
CA LEU A 3 34.09 -46.44 15.26
C LEU A 3 33.18 -45.60 14.34
N LEU A 4 33.22 -45.85 13.02
CA LEU A 4 32.33 -45.18 12.06
C LEU A 4 30.89 -45.67 12.25
N VAL A 5 30.69 -46.98 12.37
CA VAL A 5 29.36 -47.58 12.58
C VAL A 5 28.73 -47.02 13.87
N GLY A 6 29.50 -46.96 14.97
CA GLY A 6 29.04 -46.40 16.24
C GLY A 6 28.68 -44.92 16.14
N ALA A 7 29.49 -44.11 15.44
CA ALA A 7 29.20 -42.69 15.23
C ALA A 7 27.95 -42.47 14.36
N VAL A 8 27.77 -43.27 13.30
CA VAL A 8 26.61 -43.20 12.40
C VAL A 8 25.33 -43.62 13.14
N GLN A 9 25.38 -44.68 13.94
CA GLN A 9 24.24 -45.08 14.77
C GLN A 9 23.84 -43.99 15.76
N GLN A 10 24.79 -43.35 16.45
CA GLN A 10 24.49 -42.22 17.34
C GLN A 10 23.98 -40.98 16.60
N LEU A 11 24.37 -40.79 15.33
CA LEU A 11 23.91 -39.66 14.52
C LEU A 11 22.44 -39.82 14.10
N PHE A 12 22.05 -41.02 13.63
CA PHE A 12 20.72 -41.27 13.05
C PHE A 12 19.71 -41.86 14.05
N GLN A 13 20.16 -42.60 15.06
CA GLN A 13 19.30 -43.27 16.05
C GLN A 13 19.42 -42.66 17.45
N GLY A 14 20.34 -41.71 17.67
CA GLY A 14 20.48 -41.01 18.94
C GLY A 14 19.37 -39.99 19.19
N ALA A 15 19.14 -39.67 20.47
CA ALA A 15 18.15 -38.65 20.85
C ALA A 15 18.50 -37.29 20.23
N PRO A 16 17.55 -36.60 19.55
CA PRO A 16 17.82 -35.35 18.85
C PRO A 16 18.32 -34.27 19.83
N GLY A 17 19.47 -33.68 19.53
CA GLY A 17 20.11 -32.64 20.36
C GLY A 17 20.97 -33.15 21.51
N SER A 18 21.08 -34.47 21.69
CA SER A 18 21.91 -35.08 22.74
C SER A 18 23.41 -34.78 22.58
N ASP A 19 24.14 -34.78 23.70
CA ASP A 19 25.60 -34.59 23.69
C ASP A 19 26.30 -35.70 22.89
N ALA A 20 25.77 -36.92 22.89
CA ALA A 20 26.28 -38.05 22.11
C ALA A 20 26.14 -37.83 20.60
N GLN A 21 24.97 -37.34 20.14
CA GLN A 21 24.75 -37.00 18.73
C GLN A 21 25.66 -35.85 18.27
N ARG A 22 25.83 -34.81 19.10
CA ARG A 22 26.75 -33.69 18.82
C ARG A 22 28.21 -34.16 18.77
N ALA A 23 28.63 -35.04 19.68
CA ALA A 23 29.98 -35.60 19.69
C ALA A 23 30.26 -36.49 18.46
N ALA A 24 29.27 -37.30 18.05
CA ALA A 24 29.35 -38.12 16.84
C ALA A 24 29.48 -37.27 15.57
N ASN A 25 28.66 -36.21 15.42
CA ASN A 25 28.77 -35.28 14.30
C ASN A 25 30.14 -34.56 14.26
N ALA A 26 30.61 -34.07 15.40
CA ALA A 26 31.92 -33.41 15.50
C ALA A 26 33.09 -34.36 15.21
N TRP A 27 32.95 -35.66 15.50
CA TRP A 27 33.94 -36.65 15.11
C TRP A 27 33.92 -36.94 13.61
N LEU A 28 32.74 -37.09 13.00
CA LEU A 28 32.59 -37.29 11.55
C LEU A 28 33.17 -36.12 10.74
N LEU A 29 32.93 -34.87 11.17
CA LEU A 29 33.53 -33.68 10.55
C LEU A 29 35.06 -33.68 10.64
N ARG A 30 35.65 -34.15 11.75
CA ARG A 30 37.11 -34.31 11.88
C ARG A 30 37.64 -35.41 10.96
N LEU A 31 36.93 -36.54 10.87
CA LEU A 31 37.28 -37.63 9.97
C LEU A 31 37.28 -37.16 8.51
N GLN A 32 36.28 -36.41 8.08
CA GLN A 32 36.17 -35.86 6.71
C GLN A 32 37.40 -35.06 6.28
N HIS A 33 38.05 -34.35 7.19
CA HIS A 33 39.26 -33.57 6.89
C HIS A 33 40.54 -34.41 6.93
N SER A 34 40.55 -35.56 7.62
CA SER A 34 41.71 -36.46 7.73
C SER A 34 41.98 -37.28 6.46
N ASP A 35 43.22 -37.68 6.22
CA ASP A 35 43.58 -38.51 5.06
C ASP A 35 43.02 -39.95 5.15
N ASP A 36 42.77 -40.43 6.38
CA ASP A 36 42.17 -41.74 6.66
C ASP A 36 40.76 -41.90 6.07
N ALA A 37 40.07 -40.80 5.75
CA ALA A 37 38.73 -40.84 5.16
C ALA A 37 38.70 -41.58 3.81
N TRP A 38 39.76 -41.48 3.00
CA TRP A 38 39.85 -42.20 1.71
C TRP A 38 39.79 -43.72 1.93
N LEU A 39 40.59 -44.22 2.86
CA LEU A 39 40.65 -45.64 3.19
C LEU A 39 39.36 -46.13 3.82
N VAL A 40 38.79 -45.36 4.75
CA VAL A 40 37.54 -45.71 5.43
C VAL A 40 36.38 -45.78 4.43
N ALA A 41 36.26 -44.81 3.52
CA ALA A 41 35.21 -44.81 2.50
C ALA A 41 35.33 -46.00 1.53
N LEU A 42 36.55 -46.32 1.07
CA LEU A 42 36.79 -47.48 0.20
C LEU A 42 36.52 -48.82 0.90
N GLN A 43 36.85 -48.91 2.19
CA GLN A 43 36.52 -50.10 3.00
C GLN A 43 35.01 -50.30 3.13
N VAL A 44 34.23 -49.23 3.30
CA VAL A 44 32.76 -49.30 3.37
C VAL A 44 32.18 -49.85 2.07
N LEU A 45 32.61 -49.32 0.92
CA LEU A 45 32.12 -49.77 -0.40
C LEU A 45 32.49 -51.23 -0.69
N ARG A 46 33.74 -51.62 -0.38
CA ARG A 46 34.21 -53.00 -0.58
C ARG A 46 33.52 -53.98 0.36
N ALA A 47 33.23 -53.59 1.60
CA ALA A 47 32.49 -54.43 2.54
C ALA A 47 31.07 -54.73 2.04
N ASP A 48 30.40 -53.74 1.45
CA ASP A 48 29.06 -53.92 0.86
C ASP A 48 29.10 -54.80 -0.42
N LEU A 49 30.10 -54.60 -1.29
CA LEU A 49 30.37 -55.47 -2.46
C LEU A 49 30.65 -56.94 -2.06
N LEU A 50 31.41 -57.14 -0.99
CA LEU A 50 31.72 -58.48 -0.45
C LEU A 50 30.48 -59.12 0.20
N ALA A 51 29.62 -58.35 0.86
CA ALA A 51 28.35 -58.84 1.40
C ALA A 51 27.33 -59.17 0.30
N ALA A 52 27.41 -58.52 -0.87
CA ALA A 52 26.59 -58.87 -2.03
C ALA A 52 27.02 -60.18 -2.71
N SER A 53 28.28 -60.60 -2.52
CA SER A 53 28.89 -61.79 -3.15
C SER A 53 29.13 -62.96 -2.19
N SER A 54 29.16 -62.71 -0.88
CA SER A 54 29.28 -63.69 0.20
C SER A 54 28.10 -63.54 1.16
N ALA A 55 27.63 -64.61 1.81
CA ALA A 55 26.51 -64.57 2.75
C ALA A 55 26.78 -63.81 4.08
N ALA A 56 27.73 -62.87 4.08
CA ALA A 56 28.04 -61.99 5.21
C ALA A 56 26.96 -60.90 5.37
N PRO A 57 26.71 -60.41 6.60
CA PRO A 57 25.74 -59.35 6.83
C PRO A 57 26.22 -58.04 6.14
N PRO A 58 25.38 -57.41 5.31
CA PRO A 58 25.72 -56.14 4.70
C PRO A 58 25.83 -55.03 5.75
N PRO A 59 26.69 -54.02 5.53
CA PRO A 59 26.73 -52.84 6.38
C PRO A 59 25.40 -52.07 6.33
N ASP A 60 25.02 -51.43 7.44
CA ASP A 60 23.83 -50.57 7.49
C ASP A 60 23.86 -49.51 6.38
N LEU A 61 22.72 -49.30 5.72
CA LEU A 61 22.58 -48.35 4.60
C LEU A 61 23.07 -46.93 4.97
N SER A 62 22.82 -46.49 6.20
CA SER A 62 23.29 -45.21 6.73
C SER A 62 24.82 -45.10 6.72
N VAL A 63 25.54 -46.21 6.96
CA VAL A 63 27.00 -46.28 6.93
C VAL A 63 27.51 -46.20 5.49
N VAL A 64 26.81 -46.86 4.55
CA VAL A 64 27.11 -46.78 3.10
C VAL A 64 26.93 -45.35 2.59
N ILE A 65 25.84 -44.67 2.96
CA ILE A 65 25.59 -43.27 2.59
C ILE A 65 26.69 -42.36 3.14
N VAL A 66 27.04 -42.48 4.42
CA VAL A 66 28.11 -41.66 5.03
C VAL A 66 29.47 -41.96 4.39
N GLY A 67 29.76 -43.22 4.06
CA GLY A 67 30.98 -43.61 3.34
C GLY A 67 31.06 -42.96 1.95
N LEU A 68 29.96 -42.97 1.19
CA LEU A 68 29.86 -42.30 -0.10
C LEU A 68 29.95 -40.77 0.02
N GLN A 69 29.37 -40.17 1.07
CA GLN A 69 29.47 -38.71 1.32
C GLN A 69 30.91 -38.30 1.66
N LEU A 70 31.62 -39.09 2.46
CA LEU A 70 33.04 -38.89 2.75
C LEU A 70 33.87 -38.97 1.47
N LEU A 71 33.61 -39.97 0.63
CA LEU A 71 34.29 -40.12 -0.66
C LEU A 71 34.05 -38.91 -1.57
N ARG A 72 32.79 -38.48 -1.72
CA ARG A 72 32.41 -37.31 -2.52
C ARG A 72 33.11 -36.05 -2.03
N SER A 73 33.04 -35.75 -0.74
CA SER A 73 33.70 -34.57 -0.18
C SER A 73 35.21 -34.58 -0.42
N LYS A 74 35.84 -35.75 -0.35
CA LYS A 74 37.28 -35.89 -0.61
C LYS A 74 37.62 -35.68 -2.07
N VAL A 75 36.80 -36.19 -3.00
CA VAL A 75 36.90 -35.91 -4.44
C VAL A 75 36.72 -34.42 -4.72
N ASP A 76 35.80 -33.76 -4.03
CA ASP A 76 35.51 -32.35 -4.26
C ASP A 76 36.63 -31.40 -3.78
N VAL A 77 37.38 -31.76 -2.73
CA VAL A 77 38.38 -30.87 -2.13
C VAL A 77 39.82 -31.25 -2.49
N GLN A 78 40.16 -32.54 -2.57
CA GLN A 78 41.55 -33.03 -2.60
C GLN A 78 41.90 -33.93 -3.80
N TRP A 79 41.00 -34.07 -4.79
CA TRP A 79 41.23 -34.95 -5.95
C TRP A 79 42.49 -34.60 -6.76
N SER A 80 42.74 -33.31 -7.00
CA SER A 80 43.91 -32.83 -7.75
C SER A 80 45.24 -33.10 -7.05
N SER A 81 45.23 -33.23 -5.71
CA SER A 81 46.40 -33.55 -4.88
C SER A 81 46.58 -35.05 -4.59
N ALA A 82 45.61 -35.91 -4.93
CA ALA A 82 45.67 -37.34 -4.64
C ALA A 82 46.68 -38.07 -5.55
N ALA A 83 47.34 -39.11 -5.02
CA ALA A 83 48.26 -39.96 -5.78
C ALA A 83 47.54 -40.71 -6.92
N HIS A 84 48.23 -40.94 -8.04
CA HIS A 84 47.65 -41.58 -9.23
C HIS A 84 47.09 -42.99 -8.95
N GLU A 85 47.75 -43.77 -8.10
CA GLU A 85 47.31 -45.11 -7.68
C GLU A 85 45.98 -45.06 -6.91
N LEU A 86 45.84 -44.10 -5.99
CA LEU A 86 44.60 -43.90 -5.22
C LEU A 86 43.45 -43.47 -6.14
N ARG A 87 43.72 -42.62 -7.15
CA ARG A 87 42.69 -42.20 -8.11
C ARG A 87 42.17 -43.38 -8.95
N ALA A 88 43.07 -44.25 -9.39
CA ALA A 88 42.70 -45.46 -10.12
C ALA A 88 41.86 -46.40 -9.24
N ASP A 89 42.27 -46.60 -7.99
CA ASP A 89 41.59 -47.48 -7.03
C ASP A 89 40.18 -46.98 -6.67
N VAL A 90 40.02 -45.66 -6.43
CA VAL A 90 38.72 -45.03 -6.18
C VAL A 90 37.78 -45.20 -7.38
N ARG A 91 38.26 -44.96 -8.61
CA ARG A 91 37.46 -45.10 -9.82
C ARG A 91 36.99 -46.55 -10.02
N GLN A 92 37.89 -47.51 -9.82
CA GLN A 92 37.58 -48.93 -9.95
C GLN A 92 36.58 -49.39 -8.89
N ALA A 93 36.78 -49.03 -7.62
CA ALA A 93 35.87 -49.41 -6.54
C ALA A 93 34.45 -48.85 -6.75
N LEU A 94 34.33 -47.59 -7.16
CA LEU A 94 33.04 -46.93 -7.38
C LEU A 94 32.28 -47.51 -8.58
N THR A 95 32.97 -47.78 -9.69
CA THR A 95 32.35 -48.37 -10.89
C THR A 95 31.88 -49.81 -10.66
N GLN A 96 32.69 -50.61 -9.96
CA GLN A 96 32.31 -51.97 -9.56
C GLN A 96 31.10 -51.97 -8.62
N TRP A 97 31.06 -51.05 -7.65
CA TRP A 97 29.92 -50.92 -6.74
C TRP A 97 28.64 -50.52 -7.48
N LEU A 98 28.71 -49.53 -8.37
CA LEU A 98 27.55 -49.08 -9.16
C LEU A 98 26.99 -50.20 -10.05
N HIS A 99 27.86 -50.99 -10.69
CA HIS A 99 27.43 -52.08 -11.55
C HIS A 99 26.75 -53.22 -10.75
N ALA A 100 27.29 -53.56 -9.58
CA ALA A 100 26.69 -54.56 -8.69
C ALA A 100 25.37 -54.09 -8.05
N THR A 101 25.25 -52.81 -7.72
CA THR A 101 24.07 -52.24 -7.03
C THR A 101 22.95 -51.87 -7.99
N SER A 102 23.25 -51.53 -9.24
CA SER A 102 22.25 -51.11 -10.24
C SER A 102 21.01 -52.02 -10.36
N PRO A 103 21.11 -53.37 -10.46
CA PRO A 103 19.92 -54.21 -10.55
C PRO A 103 19.11 -54.26 -9.24
N ARG A 104 19.73 -53.97 -8.09
CA ARG A 104 19.08 -53.99 -6.76
C ARG A 104 18.26 -52.73 -6.47
N VAL A 105 18.55 -51.62 -7.15
CA VAL A 105 17.83 -50.33 -6.96
C VAL A 105 16.35 -50.43 -7.33
N ALA A 106 16.01 -51.29 -8.29
CA ALA A 106 14.62 -51.54 -8.66
C ALA A 106 13.83 -52.28 -7.58
N SER A 107 14.48 -53.18 -6.82
CA SER A 107 13.86 -53.98 -5.76
C SER A 107 13.94 -53.33 -4.37
N GLU A 108 14.95 -52.50 -4.10
CA GLU A 108 15.22 -51.87 -2.80
C GLU A 108 15.18 -50.34 -2.93
N PRO A 109 14.04 -49.67 -2.66
CA PRO A 109 13.92 -48.22 -2.86
C PRO A 109 14.84 -47.40 -1.94
N ALA A 110 15.19 -47.94 -0.75
CA ALA A 110 16.09 -47.28 0.19
C ALA A 110 17.51 -47.09 -0.37
N LEU A 111 17.97 -47.97 -1.28
CA LEU A 111 19.28 -47.86 -1.92
C LEU A 111 19.38 -46.73 -2.95
N ARG A 112 18.25 -46.15 -3.41
CA ARG A 112 18.25 -45.10 -4.44
C ARG A 112 19.10 -43.89 -4.05
N ALA A 113 19.02 -43.44 -2.81
CA ALA A 113 19.78 -42.28 -2.34
C ALA A 113 21.30 -42.52 -2.38
N ALA A 114 21.74 -43.70 -1.94
CA ALA A 114 23.14 -44.11 -2.00
C ALA A 114 23.60 -44.26 -3.46
N PHE A 115 22.78 -44.88 -4.31
CA PHE A 115 23.07 -45.07 -5.73
C PHE A 115 23.25 -43.73 -6.47
N ARG A 116 22.34 -42.77 -6.28
CA ARG A 116 22.47 -41.42 -6.85
C ARG A 116 23.72 -40.71 -6.37
N LEU A 117 24.01 -40.77 -5.07
CA LEU A 117 25.20 -40.14 -4.51
C LEU A 117 26.49 -40.72 -5.14
N ALA A 118 26.53 -42.02 -5.39
CA ALA A 118 27.63 -42.67 -6.11
C ALA A 118 27.72 -42.22 -7.58
N CYS A 119 26.59 -42.10 -8.30
CA CYS A 119 26.54 -41.57 -9.66
C CYS A 119 27.04 -40.12 -9.74
N VAL A 120 26.62 -39.25 -8.81
CA VAL A 120 27.09 -37.86 -8.72
C VAL A 120 28.59 -37.81 -8.42
N THR A 121 29.08 -38.67 -7.53
CA THR A 121 30.52 -38.77 -7.23
C THR A 121 31.31 -39.21 -8.45
N LEU A 122 30.78 -40.15 -9.25
CA LEU A 122 31.39 -40.55 -10.52
C LEU A 122 31.39 -39.41 -11.54
N ALA A 123 30.30 -38.65 -11.65
CA ALA A 123 30.25 -37.46 -12.50
C ALA A 123 31.28 -36.38 -12.09
N ALA A 124 31.50 -36.18 -10.79
CA ALA A 124 32.51 -35.26 -10.28
C ALA A 124 33.94 -35.70 -10.64
N LEU A 125 34.22 -37.01 -10.59
CA LEU A 125 35.49 -37.58 -11.04
C LEU A 125 35.72 -37.32 -12.54
N ILE A 126 34.70 -37.56 -13.37
CA ILE A 126 34.74 -37.33 -14.82
C ILE A 126 35.01 -35.85 -15.13
N ALA A 127 34.28 -34.93 -14.49
CA ALA A 127 34.43 -33.49 -14.71
C ALA A 127 35.85 -32.99 -14.37
N ARG A 128 36.49 -33.56 -13.35
CA ARG A 128 37.81 -33.12 -12.86
C ARG A 128 38.98 -33.74 -13.62
N ASP A 129 38.87 -34.99 -14.07
CA ASP A 129 39.97 -35.67 -14.76
C ASP A 129 40.18 -35.24 -16.23
N SER A 130 39.18 -34.60 -16.88
CA SER A 130 39.24 -33.76 -18.10
C SER A 130 40.25 -34.07 -19.24
N ASP A 131 40.78 -35.29 -19.34
CA ASP A 131 41.64 -35.77 -20.42
C ASP A 131 40.79 -36.52 -21.46
N ALA A 132 40.92 -36.16 -22.74
CA ALA A 132 40.10 -36.70 -23.83
C ALA A 132 40.14 -38.25 -23.94
N THR A 133 41.26 -38.85 -23.56
CA THR A 133 41.47 -40.31 -23.51
C THR A 133 40.65 -40.99 -22.42
N THR A 134 40.50 -40.33 -21.27
CA THR A 134 39.74 -40.85 -20.13
C THR A 134 38.24 -40.81 -20.43
N TRP A 135 37.78 -39.78 -21.15
CA TRP A 135 36.42 -39.68 -21.65
C TRP A 135 36.08 -40.77 -22.68
N SER A 136 36.94 -41.01 -23.67
CA SER A 136 36.71 -42.06 -24.67
C SER A 136 36.62 -43.46 -24.04
N LEU A 137 37.43 -43.70 -23.00
CA LEU A 137 37.42 -44.95 -22.26
C LEU A 137 36.09 -45.15 -21.51
N TRP A 138 35.60 -44.07 -20.88
CA TRP A 138 34.30 -44.09 -20.19
C TRP A 138 33.13 -44.24 -21.18
N ARG A 139 33.17 -43.53 -22.31
CA ARG A 139 32.19 -43.66 -23.40
C ARG A 139 32.06 -45.11 -23.87
N GLN A 140 33.18 -45.80 -24.01
CA GLN A 140 33.20 -47.21 -24.42
C GLN A 140 32.63 -48.14 -23.33
N GLN A 141 32.87 -47.83 -22.04
CA GLN A 141 32.35 -48.58 -20.89
C GLN A 141 30.84 -48.37 -20.65
N CYS A 142 30.33 -47.16 -20.91
CA CYS A 142 28.90 -46.85 -20.77
C CYS A 142 28.02 -47.39 -21.91
N GLY A 143 28.63 -47.72 -23.05
CA GLY A 143 27.90 -48.22 -24.23
C GLY A 143 27.71 -49.74 -24.29
N SER A 144 28.45 -50.54 -23.52
CA SER A 144 28.45 -52.00 -23.65
C SER A 144 27.76 -52.78 -22.53
N ASP A 145 27.81 -52.31 -21.27
CA ASP A 145 27.38 -53.14 -20.12
C ASP A 145 26.63 -52.38 -18.98
N SER A 146 26.57 -51.04 -18.96
CA SER A 146 25.92 -50.30 -17.86
C SER A 146 24.41 -50.17 -18.01
N SER A 147 23.68 -50.15 -16.89
CA SER A 147 22.23 -49.91 -16.92
C SER A 147 21.88 -48.51 -17.41
N LEU A 148 20.72 -48.38 -18.06
CA LEU A 148 20.20 -47.09 -18.55
C LEU A 148 20.03 -46.08 -17.40
N VAL A 149 19.60 -46.53 -16.21
CA VAL A 149 19.47 -45.71 -14.99
C VAL A 149 20.81 -45.14 -14.55
N GLN A 150 21.85 -45.99 -14.48
CA GLN A 150 23.20 -45.54 -14.11
C GLN A 150 23.71 -44.47 -15.09
N THR A 151 23.48 -44.71 -16.38
CA THR A 151 23.92 -43.82 -17.45
C THR A 151 23.20 -42.47 -17.37
N LEU A 152 21.88 -42.47 -17.20
CA LEU A 152 21.08 -41.24 -17.08
C LEU A 152 21.39 -40.44 -15.80
N GLU A 153 21.59 -41.09 -14.65
CA GLU A 153 21.93 -40.40 -13.40
C GLU A 153 23.34 -39.78 -13.44
N VAL A 154 24.33 -40.46 -14.05
CA VAL A 154 25.69 -39.91 -14.22
C VAL A 154 25.71 -38.77 -15.23
N LEU A 155 25.05 -38.94 -16.38
CA LEU A 155 24.94 -37.89 -17.40
C LEU A 155 24.12 -36.71 -16.89
N GLY A 156 23.10 -36.95 -16.08
CA GLY A 156 22.29 -35.93 -15.42
C GLY A 156 23.09 -35.12 -14.41
N ALA A 157 23.97 -35.73 -13.62
CA ALA A 157 24.78 -35.00 -12.64
C ALA A 157 25.90 -34.14 -13.28
N LEU A 158 26.32 -34.48 -14.50
CA LEU A 158 27.52 -33.91 -15.15
C LEU A 158 27.49 -32.38 -15.32
N PRO A 159 26.41 -31.72 -15.78
CA PRO A 159 26.37 -30.27 -15.96
C PRO A 159 26.66 -29.49 -14.68
N GLN A 160 26.04 -29.90 -13.56
CA GLN A 160 26.23 -29.27 -12.26
C GLN A 160 27.67 -29.46 -11.76
N GLN A 161 28.29 -30.61 -12.01
CA GLN A 161 29.68 -30.86 -11.65
C GLN A 161 30.66 -30.05 -12.51
N LEU A 162 30.40 -29.90 -13.81
CA LEU A 162 31.24 -29.09 -14.71
C LEU A 162 31.23 -27.60 -14.33
N ARG A 163 30.11 -27.06 -13.84
CA ARG A 163 30.05 -25.68 -13.28
C ARG A 163 30.93 -25.50 -12.04
N SER A 164 31.11 -26.55 -11.24
CA SER A 164 31.89 -26.49 -10.01
C SER A 164 33.41 -26.47 -10.25
N VAL A 165 33.86 -26.77 -11.48
CA VAL A 165 35.28 -26.81 -11.87
C VAL A 165 35.65 -25.47 -12.55
N SER A 166 36.72 -24.80 -12.08
CA SER A 166 37.11 -23.47 -12.56
C SER A 166 37.43 -23.43 -14.07
N PRO A 167 37.13 -22.33 -14.80
CA PRO A 167 37.25 -22.23 -16.25
C PRO A 167 38.71 -21.99 -16.69
N THR A 168 39.59 -22.96 -16.46
CA THR A 168 41.02 -22.89 -16.82
C THR A 168 41.43 -23.89 -17.91
N LYS A 169 40.48 -24.61 -18.54
CA LYS A 169 40.74 -25.54 -19.65
C LYS A 169 39.94 -25.17 -20.90
N ASP A 170 40.53 -25.45 -22.07
CA ASP A 170 40.05 -25.12 -23.42
C ASP A 170 38.54 -25.33 -23.62
N HIS A 171 37.80 -24.22 -23.70
CA HIS A 171 36.33 -24.20 -23.90
C HIS A 171 35.86 -25.03 -25.12
N ALA A 172 36.70 -25.18 -26.15
CA ALA A 172 36.38 -25.92 -27.37
C ALA A 172 36.36 -27.45 -27.20
N GLN A 173 37.20 -28.00 -26.31
CA GLN A 173 37.18 -29.44 -26.00
C GLN A 173 35.96 -29.77 -25.14
N LEU A 174 35.63 -28.87 -24.21
CA LEU A 174 34.49 -29.03 -23.31
C LEU A 174 33.15 -28.94 -24.07
N SER A 175 33.03 -28.03 -25.05
CA SER A 175 31.84 -27.95 -25.90
C SER A 175 31.66 -29.18 -26.81
N ALA A 176 32.75 -29.74 -27.35
CA ALA A 176 32.71 -30.95 -28.16
C ALA A 176 32.31 -32.18 -27.32
N LEU A 177 32.83 -32.29 -26.09
CA LEU A 177 32.45 -33.30 -25.11
C LEU A 177 30.97 -33.21 -24.76
N LEU A 178 30.45 -32.00 -24.51
CA LEU A 178 29.05 -31.78 -24.17
C LEU A 178 28.08 -32.13 -25.31
N LEU A 179 28.42 -31.79 -26.56
CA LEU A 179 27.59 -32.15 -27.73
C LEU A 179 27.55 -33.67 -27.97
N ASP A 180 28.68 -34.34 -27.73
CA ASP A 180 28.79 -35.80 -27.80
C ASP A 180 27.98 -36.49 -26.68
N VAL A 181 27.94 -35.89 -25.48
CA VAL A 181 27.04 -36.29 -24.37
C VAL A 181 25.58 -36.14 -24.75
N VAL A 182 25.17 -34.99 -25.29
CA VAL A 182 23.78 -34.74 -25.74
C VAL A 182 23.37 -35.80 -26.78
N SER A 183 24.26 -36.17 -27.70
CA SER A 183 24.02 -37.25 -28.66
C SER A 183 23.86 -38.63 -28.00
N ALA A 184 24.61 -38.90 -26.93
CA ALA A 184 24.54 -40.16 -26.19
C ALA A 184 23.25 -40.27 -25.36
N VAL A 185 22.83 -39.16 -24.75
CA VAL A 185 21.54 -39.04 -24.08
C VAL A 185 20.40 -39.27 -25.09
N GLY A 186 20.44 -38.62 -26.25
CA GLY A 186 19.44 -38.82 -27.31
C GLY A 186 19.33 -40.27 -27.79
N ARG A 187 20.47 -40.96 -27.96
CA ARG A 187 20.47 -42.40 -28.29
C ARG A 187 19.92 -43.28 -27.17
N ALA A 188 20.18 -42.95 -25.90
CA ALA A 188 19.64 -43.68 -24.76
C ALA A 188 18.11 -43.55 -24.65
N PHE A 189 17.55 -42.39 -25.02
CA PHE A 189 16.11 -42.17 -25.07
C PHE A 189 15.39 -42.95 -26.20
N GLN A 190 16.12 -43.31 -27.27
CA GLN A 190 15.58 -44.07 -28.40
C GLN A 190 15.62 -45.60 -28.19
N LEU A 191 16.37 -46.09 -27.20
CA LEU A 191 16.54 -47.51 -26.90
C LEU A 191 15.54 -47.98 -25.82
N GLU A 192 14.48 -48.65 -26.28
CA GLU A 192 13.52 -49.49 -25.52
C GLU A 192 12.63 -48.85 -24.43
N SER A 193 11.42 -49.40 -24.30
CA SER A 193 10.31 -48.91 -23.47
C SER A 193 10.67 -48.79 -21.98
N PRO A 194 10.59 -47.59 -21.37
CA PRO A 194 11.16 -47.37 -20.05
C PRO A 194 10.24 -47.81 -18.91
N SER A 195 10.82 -48.56 -17.96
CA SER A 195 10.29 -48.74 -16.60
C SER A 195 10.14 -47.37 -15.89
N LEU A 196 9.31 -47.28 -14.85
CA LEU A 196 9.05 -46.02 -14.13
C LEU A 196 10.35 -45.36 -13.59
N LEU A 197 11.29 -46.18 -13.12
CA LEU A 197 12.61 -45.75 -12.63
C LEU A 197 13.48 -45.10 -13.74
N ASN A 198 13.40 -45.62 -14.97
CA ASN A 198 14.10 -45.06 -16.12
C ASN A 198 13.53 -43.67 -16.48
N ARG A 199 12.21 -43.50 -16.38
CA ARG A 199 11.53 -42.22 -16.67
C ARG A 199 11.86 -41.14 -15.66
N GLU A 200 11.88 -41.47 -14.38
CA GLU A 200 12.29 -40.53 -13.33
C GLU A 200 13.74 -40.06 -13.51
N SER A 201 14.65 -40.98 -13.79
CA SER A 201 16.07 -40.69 -13.98
C SER A 201 16.30 -39.85 -15.24
N ALA A 202 15.52 -40.11 -16.27
CA ALA A 202 15.47 -39.31 -17.49
C ALA A 202 15.04 -37.86 -17.21
N LEU A 203 13.92 -37.64 -16.52
CA LEU A 203 13.43 -36.28 -16.23
C LEU A 203 14.40 -35.48 -15.37
N ARG A 204 14.99 -36.09 -14.34
CA ARG A 204 16.02 -35.44 -13.51
C ARG A 204 17.29 -35.14 -14.30
N CYS A 205 17.67 -36.00 -15.25
CA CYS A 205 18.73 -35.70 -16.18
C CYS A 205 18.39 -34.41 -16.94
N LEU A 206 17.20 -34.30 -17.51
CA LEU A 206 16.79 -33.12 -18.28
C LEU A 206 16.73 -31.84 -17.44
N GLU A 207 16.16 -31.91 -16.24
CA GLU A 207 16.16 -30.82 -15.26
C GLU A 207 17.59 -30.32 -15.00
N SER A 208 18.52 -31.23 -14.74
CA SER A 208 19.91 -30.84 -14.51
C SER A 208 20.58 -30.28 -15.78
N TRP A 209 20.17 -30.71 -16.98
CA TRP A 209 20.66 -30.12 -18.22
C TRP A 209 20.02 -28.75 -18.51
N SER A 210 18.75 -28.55 -18.19
CA SER A 210 18.05 -27.26 -18.36
C SER A 210 18.52 -26.22 -17.34
N VAL A 211 18.56 -26.58 -16.06
CA VAL A 211 19.00 -25.74 -14.94
C VAL A 211 20.52 -25.60 -14.90
N GLY A 212 21.26 -26.67 -15.24
CA GLY A 212 22.72 -26.78 -15.14
C GLY A 212 23.51 -26.36 -16.39
N CYS A 213 22.89 -26.11 -17.55
CA CYS A 213 23.60 -25.56 -18.72
C CYS A 213 23.27 -24.10 -19.07
N LEU A 214 22.22 -23.49 -18.48
CA LEU A 214 21.78 -22.14 -18.86
C LEU A 214 21.68 -21.19 -17.65
N PRO A 215 22.65 -20.27 -17.47
CA PRO A 215 22.29 -18.94 -17.01
C PRO A 215 23.17 -17.86 -17.69
N GLU A 216 22.57 -17.00 -18.51
CA GLU A 216 22.94 -15.63 -18.92
C GLU A 216 24.42 -15.23 -19.26
N VAL A 217 25.40 -16.14 -19.18
CA VAL A 217 26.79 -15.93 -19.61
C VAL A 217 27.17 -17.12 -20.48
N PRO A 218 27.59 -16.92 -21.74
CA PRO A 218 28.00 -17.99 -22.64
C PRO A 218 29.38 -18.55 -22.24
N ALA A 219 29.51 -19.09 -21.03
CA ALA A 219 30.78 -19.62 -20.53
C ALA A 219 31.14 -20.97 -21.20
N PHE A 220 30.16 -21.67 -21.79
CA PHE A 220 30.34 -23.01 -22.37
C PHE A 220 29.83 -23.18 -23.81
N GLY A 221 29.29 -22.11 -24.42
CA GLY A 221 28.93 -22.09 -25.85
C GLY A 221 27.70 -22.89 -26.29
N LEU A 222 26.97 -23.54 -25.39
CA LEU A 222 25.70 -24.23 -25.71
C LEU A 222 24.52 -23.29 -25.46
N THR A 223 23.77 -22.97 -26.51
CA THR A 223 22.51 -22.24 -26.44
C THR A 223 21.33 -23.21 -26.50
N ALA A 224 20.13 -22.79 -26.04
CA ALA A 224 18.90 -23.56 -26.20
C ALA A 224 18.67 -24.02 -27.65
N ALA A 225 19.13 -23.23 -28.63
CA ALA A 225 19.12 -23.58 -30.06
C ALA A 225 19.91 -24.86 -30.38
N HIS A 226 21.04 -25.13 -29.74
CA HIS A 226 21.82 -26.35 -29.98
C HIS A 226 21.17 -27.60 -29.39
N LEU A 227 20.39 -27.45 -28.31
CA LEU A 227 19.55 -28.51 -27.76
C LEU A 227 18.29 -28.75 -28.63
N LEU A 228 17.73 -27.67 -29.19
CA LEU A 228 16.59 -27.68 -30.12
C LEU A 228 16.92 -28.28 -31.49
N GLU A 229 18.14 -28.06 -32.00
CA GLU A 229 18.64 -28.66 -33.25
C GLU A 229 18.97 -30.15 -33.10
N SER A 230 19.11 -30.64 -31.86
CA SER A 230 19.31 -32.07 -31.58
C SER A 230 17.97 -32.80 -31.44
N ASP A 231 17.87 -34.03 -31.94
CA ASP A 231 16.68 -34.89 -31.82
C ASP A 231 16.25 -35.20 -30.37
N LEU A 232 17.03 -34.74 -29.38
CA LEU A 232 16.78 -34.93 -27.96
C LEU A 232 15.45 -34.30 -27.53
N LEU A 233 15.21 -33.00 -27.82
CA LEU A 233 13.97 -32.35 -27.38
C LEU A 233 12.73 -32.96 -28.04
N THR A 234 12.83 -33.35 -29.31
CA THR A 234 11.76 -34.01 -30.05
C THR A 234 11.48 -35.40 -29.48
N ALA A 235 12.50 -36.22 -29.19
CA ALA A 235 12.33 -37.53 -28.56
C ALA A 235 11.75 -37.42 -27.13
N LEU A 236 12.08 -36.35 -26.41
CA LEU A 236 11.58 -36.07 -25.07
C LEU A 236 10.14 -35.57 -25.07
N LEU A 237 9.81 -34.65 -25.96
CA LEU A 237 8.43 -34.25 -26.20
C LEU A 237 7.63 -35.48 -26.62
N ASP A 238 8.14 -36.32 -27.51
CA ASP A 238 7.43 -37.53 -27.92
C ASP A 238 7.23 -38.50 -26.76
N GLN A 239 8.22 -38.71 -25.87
CA GLN A 239 8.05 -39.53 -24.66
C GLN A 239 7.14 -38.91 -23.61
N VAL A 240 7.28 -37.61 -23.30
CA VAL A 240 6.42 -36.87 -22.36
C VAL A 240 4.98 -36.84 -22.87
N VAL A 241 4.79 -36.86 -24.18
CA VAL A 241 3.46 -36.78 -24.81
C VAL A 241 2.82 -38.15 -25.03
N HIS A 242 3.62 -39.19 -25.29
CA HIS A 242 3.20 -40.59 -25.26
C HIS A 242 2.98 -41.13 -23.83
N LEU A 243 3.18 -40.32 -22.79
CA LEU A 243 2.57 -40.54 -21.46
C LEU A 243 1.04 -40.40 -21.57
N GLN A 244 0.40 -41.36 -22.22
CA GLN A 244 -1.04 -41.61 -22.14
C GLN A 244 -1.50 -42.05 -20.74
N ASN A 245 -0.56 -42.20 -19.80
CA ASN A 245 -0.89 -42.39 -18.40
C ASN A 245 -0.58 -41.11 -17.65
N GLU A 246 -1.64 -40.36 -17.37
CA GLU A 246 -1.93 -39.59 -16.15
C GLU A 246 -0.90 -39.66 -14.98
N GLN A 247 -0.26 -40.81 -14.75
CA GLN A 247 0.61 -41.20 -13.64
C GLN A 247 1.86 -40.36 -13.31
N LEU A 248 2.42 -39.55 -14.22
CA LEU A 248 3.72 -38.87 -13.99
C LEU A 248 3.58 -37.44 -13.49
N CYS A 249 2.57 -36.71 -14.00
CA CYS A 249 2.11 -35.52 -13.32
C CYS A 249 1.33 -35.93 -12.07
N LEU A 250 0.39 -36.89 -12.11
CA LEU A 250 -0.42 -37.34 -10.95
C LEU A 250 0.31 -38.12 -9.84
N HIS A 251 1.63 -38.28 -9.91
CA HIS A 251 2.35 -38.97 -8.85
C HIS A 251 2.40 -38.08 -7.61
N SER A 252 1.88 -38.54 -6.47
CA SER A 252 1.84 -37.81 -5.19
C SER A 252 3.21 -37.51 -4.58
N ASP A 253 4.30 -37.88 -5.26
CA ASP A 253 5.67 -37.84 -4.72
C ASP A 253 6.38 -36.58 -5.22
N ARG A 254 6.69 -35.67 -4.29
CA ARG A 254 7.27 -34.34 -4.54
C ARG A 254 8.55 -34.41 -5.39
N ASP A 255 9.31 -35.49 -5.22
CA ASP A 255 10.57 -35.77 -5.91
C ASP A 255 10.43 -36.02 -7.43
N VAL A 256 9.20 -36.14 -7.95
CA VAL A 256 8.87 -36.32 -9.38
C VAL A 256 8.11 -35.12 -9.93
N MET A 257 7.18 -34.56 -9.15
CA MET A 257 6.38 -33.40 -9.55
C MET A 257 7.23 -32.13 -9.72
N GLN A 258 8.13 -31.85 -8.77
CA GLN A 258 8.94 -30.63 -8.80
C GLN A 258 9.89 -30.55 -10.01
N PRO A 259 10.66 -31.59 -10.37
CA PRO A 259 11.44 -31.62 -11.62
C PRO A 259 10.62 -31.41 -12.89
N THR A 260 9.39 -31.96 -12.90
CA THR A 260 8.47 -31.85 -14.03
C THR A 260 7.95 -30.42 -14.17
N LEU A 261 7.58 -29.79 -13.04
CA LEU A 261 7.19 -28.38 -12.98
C LEU A 261 8.34 -27.45 -13.38
N GLU A 262 9.56 -27.69 -12.89
CA GLU A 262 10.74 -26.90 -13.25
C GLU A 262 11.11 -27.05 -14.73
N PHE A 263 10.95 -28.24 -15.31
CA PHE A 263 11.09 -28.45 -16.75
C PHE A 263 10.08 -27.64 -17.55
N TRP A 264 8.79 -27.73 -17.21
CA TRP A 264 7.75 -26.95 -17.89
C TRP A 264 7.95 -25.45 -17.68
N PHE A 265 8.30 -25.02 -16.46
CA PHE A 265 8.64 -23.64 -16.17
C PHE A 265 9.82 -23.17 -17.03
N PHE A 266 10.89 -23.96 -17.16
CA PHE A 266 12.03 -23.65 -18.04
C PHE A 266 11.64 -23.54 -19.52
N VAL A 267 10.83 -24.49 -20.02
CA VAL A 267 10.31 -24.46 -21.40
C VAL A 267 9.38 -23.25 -21.63
N LEU A 268 8.84 -22.66 -20.57
CA LEU A 268 7.85 -21.58 -20.67
C LEU A 268 8.41 -20.21 -20.23
N ASP A 269 9.55 -20.18 -19.53
CA ASP A 269 10.09 -18.99 -18.87
C ASP A 269 10.41 -17.84 -19.86
N ARG A 270 10.20 -16.61 -19.39
CA ARG A 270 10.31 -15.33 -20.10
C ARG A 270 11.70 -15.01 -20.66
N SER A 271 12.75 -15.71 -20.25
CA SER A 271 14.13 -15.32 -20.57
C SER A 271 14.80 -16.14 -21.69
N VAL A 272 14.29 -17.33 -22.04
CA VAL A 272 15.06 -18.30 -22.86
C VAL A 272 14.53 -18.47 -24.29
N LEU A 273 13.21 -18.53 -24.49
CA LEU A 273 12.60 -18.70 -25.82
C LEU A 273 12.04 -17.36 -26.34
N ASP A 274 12.81 -16.69 -27.19
CA ASP A 274 12.29 -15.63 -28.07
C ASP A 274 11.17 -16.18 -28.98
N GLY A 275 10.32 -15.32 -29.54
CA GLY A 275 9.25 -15.72 -30.47
C GLY A 275 9.73 -16.63 -31.60
N HIS A 276 10.99 -16.48 -32.04
CA HIS A 276 11.62 -17.34 -33.04
C HIS A 276 11.87 -18.79 -32.58
N GLN A 277 12.09 -19.03 -31.28
CA GLN A 277 12.30 -20.39 -30.76
C GLN A 277 10.97 -21.13 -30.55
N TRP A 278 9.87 -20.40 -30.29
CA TRP A 278 8.51 -20.94 -30.36
C TRP A 278 8.14 -21.36 -31.78
N GLU A 279 8.53 -20.58 -32.79
CA GLU A 279 8.39 -20.96 -34.20
C GLU A 279 9.20 -22.21 -34.55
N LEU A 280 10.40 -22.38 -33.98
CA LEU A 280 11.23 -23.58 -34.17
C LEU A 280 10.60 -24.81 -33.51
N LEU A 281 10.07 -24.68 -32.29
CA LEU A 281 9.32 -25.74 -31.60
C LEU A 281 8.05 -26.15 -32.37
N ALA A 282 7.28 -25.17 -32.85
CA ALA A 282 6.07 -25.43 -33.64
C ALA A 282 6.36 -25.89 -35.08
N ARG A 283 7.58 -25.67 -35.60
CA ARG A 283 8.06 -26.27 -36.84
C ARG A 283 8.48 -27.73 -36.65
N ALA A 284 9.07 -28.05 -35.50
CA ALA A 284 9.48 -29.42 -35.17
C ALA A 284 8.28 -30.31 -34.79
N VAL A 285 7.24 -29.73 -34.19
CA VAL A 285 6.05 -30.42 -33.68
C VAL A 285 4.79 -29.68 -34.15
N SER A 286 3.80 -30.38 -34.72
CA SER A 286 2.59 -29.70 -35.24
C SER A 286 1.89 -28.86 -34.16
N THR A 287 1.43 -27.65 -34.53
CA THR A 287 0.81 -26.69 -33.61
C THR A 287 -0.40 -27.27 -32.86
N GLU A 288 -1.22 -28.07 -33.53
CA GLU A 288 -2.38 -28.75 -32.92
C GLU A 288 -1.96 -29.76 -31.86
N TYR A 289 -0.86 -30.49 -32.10
CA TYR A 289 -0.31 -31.42 -31.14
C TYR A 289 0.23 -30.67 -29.92
N LEU A 290 0.98 -29.59 -30.12
CA LEU A 290 1.50 -28.75 -29.03
C LEU A 290 0.39 -28.18 -28.14
N LEU A 291 -0.69 -27.63 -28.71
CA LEU A 291 -1.84 -27.16 -27.94
C LEU A 291 -2.54 -28.30 -27.18
N GLY A 292 -2.66 -29.48 -27.79
CA GLY A 292 -3.21 -30.67 -27.13
C GLY A 292 -2.34 -31.18 -25.98
N VAL A 293 -1.04 -30.90 -26.00
CA VAL A 293 -0.11 -31.21 -24.91
C VAL A 293 -0.24 -30.19 -23.78
N LEU A 294 -0.19 -28.90 -24.11
CA LEU A 294 -0.32 -27.83 -23.12
C LEU A 294 -1.66 -27.91 -22.38
N SER A 295 -2.77 -28.22 -23.08
CA SER A 295 -4.07 -28.43 -22.43
C SER A 295 -4.07 -29.61 -21.45
N ARG A 296 -3.41 -30.73 -21.79
CA ARG A 296 -3.26 -31.88 -20.88
C ARG A 296 -2.41 -31.54 -19.66
N VAL A 297 -1.34 -30.75 -19.83
CA VAL A 297 -0.51 -30.28 -18.72
C VAL A 297 -1.32 -29.39 -17.78
N VAL A 298 -2.07 -28.41 -18.31
CA VAL A 298 -2.94 -27.54 -17.49
C VAL A 298 -3.95 -28.37 -16.69
N ASN A 299 -4.60 -29.35 -17.31
CA ASN A 299 -5.55 -30.23 -16.62
C ASN A 299 -4.89 -31.07 -15.52
N ALA A 300 -3.70 -31.62 -15.77
CA ALA A 300 -2.97 -32.40 -14.77
C ALA A 300 -2.53 -31.52 -13.58
N LEU A 301 -2.08 -30.29 -13.84
CA LEU A 301 -1.72 -29.32 -12.80
C LEU A 301 -2.93 -28.85 -11.98
N LEU A 302 -4.09 -28.69 -12.63
CA LEU A 302 -5.34 -28.38 -11.94
C LEU A 302 -5.76 -29.52 -10.99
N GLN A 303 -5.55 -30.78 -11.36
CA GLN A 303 -5.85 -31.92 -10.49
C GLN A 303 -5.01 -31.92 -9.20
N HIS A 304 -3.76 -31.46 -9.24
CA HIS A 304 -2.93 -31.27 -8.03
C HIS A 304 -3.35 -30.09 -7.16
N CYS A 305 -4.04 -29.14 -7.77
CA CYS A 305 -4.67 -28.07 -7.01
C CYS A 305 -5.94 -28.55 -6.31
N CYS A 306 -6.50 -29.73 -6.57
CA CYS A 306 -7.72 -30.18 -5.91
C CYS A 306 -7.48 -30.61 -4.46
N PHE A 307 -8.37 -30.22 -3.54
CA PHE A 307 -8.34 -30.78 -2.19
C PHE A 307 -8.87 -32.23 -2.18
N PRO A 308 -8.43 -33.08 -1.23
CA PRO A 308 -8.94 -34.44 -1.10
C PRO A 308 -10.44 -34.48 -0.80
N ALA A 309 -11.14 -35.51 -1.29
CA ALA A 309 -12.59 -35.66 -1.09
C ALA A 309 -13.00 -35.60 0.39
N TRP A 310 -12.23 -36.21 1.29
CA TRP A 310 -12.50 -36.20 2.72
C TRP A 310 -12.50 -34.78 3.32
N PHE A 311 -11.68 -33.87 2.78
CA PHE A 311 -11.57 -32.48 3.25
C PHE A 311 -12.71 -31.63 2.69
N VAL A 312 -13.08 -31.87 1.42
CA VAL A 312 -14.25 -31.23 0.79
C VAL A 312 -15.52 -31.62 1.54
N ASP A 313 -15.71 -32.90 1.83
CA ASP A 313 -16.86 -33.42 2.58
C ASP A 313 -16.93 -32.87 4.02
N ALA A 314 -15.79 -32.49 4.61
CA ALA A 314 -15.73 -31.92 5.96
C ALA A 314 -16.30 -30.49 6.04
N GLN A 315 -16.51 -29.80 4.91
CA GLN A 315 -17.05 -28.43 4.83
C GLN A 315 -16.30 -27.40 5.72
N ARG A 316 -14.99 -27.61 5.90
CA ARG A 316 -14.09 -26.71 6.64
C ARG A 316 -13.30 -25.82 5.69
N LEU A 317 -12.75 -24.75 6.23
CA LEU A 317 -11.83 -23.86 5.52
C LEU A 317 -10.38 -24.17 5.92
N PRO A 318 -9.42 -24.05 5.00
CA PRO A 318 -8.01 -24.18 5.34
C PRO A 318 -7.59 -23.08 6.31
N SER A 319 -7.01 -23.46 7.46
CA SER A 319 -6.50 -22.53 8.47
C SER A 319 -4.97 -22.62 8.54
N SER A 320 -4.29 -21.49 8.75
CA SER A 320 -2.82 -21.44 8.86
C SER A 320 -2.29 -21.93 10.20
N ASN A 321 -3.17 -22.20 11.16
CA ASN A 321 -2.83 -22.41 12.57
C ASN A 321 -3.21 -23.80 13.11
N ASP A 322 -3.72 -24.70 12.26
CA ASP A 322 -3.96 -26.10 12.65
C ASP A 322 -2.68 -26.91 12.41
N ASP A 323 -1.94 -27.18 13.49
CA ASP A 323 -0.70 -27.98 13.52
C ASP A 323 -0.93 -29.49 13.23
N GLY A 324 -2.12 -29.89 12.75
CA GLY A 324 -2.55 -31.29 12.65
C GLY A 324 -2.69 -31.88 11.23
N ASP A 325 -2.74 -31.05 10.18
CA ASP A 325 -3.08 -31.48 8.82
C ASP A 325 -1.94 -31.17 7.82
N ASP A 326 -0.77 -31.82 8.01
CA ASP A 326 0.43 -31.64 7.17
C ASP A 326 0.14 -31.79 5.66
N GLU A 327 -0.74 -32.73 5.28
CA GLU A 327 -1.15 -32.98 3.89
C GLU A 327 -1.84 -31.75 3.26
N ILE A 328 -2.68 -31.03 4.01
CA ILE A 328 -3.39 -29.85 3.51
C ILE A 328 -2.43 -28.65 3.38
N GLN A 329 -1.48 -28.50 4.31
CA GLN A 329 -0.46 -27.45 4.23
C GLN A 329 0.47 -27.64 3.03
N ASP A 330 0.81 -28.89 2.70
CA ASP A 330 1.60 -29.19 1.51
C ASP A 330 0.84 -28.86 0.23
N ILE A 331 -0.47 -29.18 0.15
CA ILE A 331 -1.31 -28.78 -0.99
C ILE A 331 -1.37 -27.24 -1.12
N ILE A 332 -1.50 -26.50 -0.02
CA ILE A 332 -1.51 -25.02 -0.04
C ILE A 332 -0.19 -24.46 -0.59
N ARG A 333 0.96 -25.03 -0.21
CA ARG A 333 2.27 -24.62 -0.73
C ARG A 333 2.39 -24.93 -2.22
N VAL A 334 2.03 -26.14 -2.62
CA VAL A 334 2.10 -26.62 -4.02
C VAL A 334 1.18 -25.80 -4.94
N ARG A 335 -0.04 -25.46 -4.48
CA ARG A 335 -0.97 -24.61 -5.25
C ARG A 335 -0.35 -23.28 -5.68
N ARG A 336 0.51 -22.69 -4.86
CA ARG A 336 1.21 -21.44 -5.19
C ARG A 336 2.21 -21.64 -6.34
N GLU A 337 3.07 -22.64 -6.23
CA GLU A 337 4.09 -22.98 -7.25
C GLU A 337 3.44 -23.36 -8.59
N ILE A 338 2.35 -24.13 -8.55
CA ILE A 338 1.57 -24.49 -9.75
C ILE A 338 0.99 -23.24 -10.39
N THR A 339 0.43 -22.34 -9.60
CA THR A 339 -0.25 -21.16 -10.13
C THR A 339 0.73 -20.17 -10.76
N ASP A 340 1.92 -20.00 -10.19
CA ASP A 340 3.00 -19.20 -10.79
C ASP A 340 3.45 -19.78 -12.14
N THR A 341 3.53 -21.12 -12.21
CA THR A 341 3.86 -21.85 -13.45
C THR A 341 2.77 -21.66 -14.51
N LEU A 342 1.49 -21.77 -14.12
CA LEU A 342 0.35 -21.55 -15.00
C LEU A 342 0.27 -20.09 -15.49
N LEU A 343 0.58 -19.11 -14.64
CA LEU A 343 0.61 -17.69 -15.02
C LEU A 343 1.66 -17.43 -16.10
N SER A 344 2.86 -18.00 -15.93
CA SER A 344 3.94 -17.94 -16.92
C SER A 344 3.49 -18.56 -18.26
N LEU A 345 2.88 -19.75 -18.20
CA LEU A 345 2.34 -20.47 -19.36
C LEU A 345 1.27 -19.64 -20.11
N PHE A 346 0.27 -19.12 -19.38
CA PHE A 346 -0.85 -18.38 -19.97
C PHE A 346 -0.40 -17.09 -20.62
N SER A 347 0.60 -16.40 -20.05
CA SER A 347 1.15 -15.17 -20.62
C SER A 347 1.73 -15.34 -22.04
N LYS A 348 2.08 -16.57 -22.43
CA LYS A 348 2.67 -16.90 -23.74
C LYS A 348 1.85 -17.89 -24.55
N TRP A 349 0.59 -18.12 -24.18
CA TRP A 349 -0.23 -19.18 -24.79
C TRP A 349 -0.28 -19.08 -26.33
N PRO A 350 0.14 -20.12 -27.07
CA PRO A 350 0.22 -20.06 -28.53
C PRO A 350 -1.18 -20.06 -29.14
N THR A 351 -1.49 -19.03 -29.92
CA THR A 351 -2.77 -18.92 -30.63
C THR A 351 -2.51 -18.90 -32.15
N PRO A 352 -3.19 -19.75 -32.96
CA PRO A 352 -3.03 -19.74 -34.41
C PRO A 352 -3.46 -18.39 -34.98
N GLY A 353 -2.56 -17.69 -35.67
CA GLY A 353 -2.88 -16.46 -36.39
C GLY A 353 -3.67 -16.72 -37.69
N PRO A 354 -4.28 -15.68 -38.28
CA PRO A 354 -4.99 -15.77 -39.56
C PRO A 354 -4.07 -16.07 -40.76
N VAL A 355 -2.75 -15.89 -40.58
CA VAL A 355 -1.70 -16.24 -41.54
C VAL A 355 -0.91 -17.40 -40.94
N GLN A 356 -0.69 -18.48 -41.70
CA GLN A 356 -0.09 -19.76 -41.27
C GLN A 356 1.36 -19.69 -40.71
N LEU A 357 1.91 -18.50 -40.48
CA LEU A 357 3.33 -18.29 -40.14
C LEU A 357 3.58 -17.24 -39.04
N GLU A 358 2.56 -16.63 -38.43
CA GLU A 358 2.73 -15.69 -37.30
C GLU A 358 1.94 -16.15 -36.07
N PHE A 359 2.63 -16.39 -34.96
CA PHE A 359 2.02 -16.68 -33.66
C PHE A 359 1.60 -15.38 -32.97
N GLN A 360 0.34 -15.30 -32.53
CA GLN A 360 -0.11 -14.25 -31.61
C GLN A 360 -0.26 -14.87 -30.21
N HIS A 361 0.35 -14.23 -29.21
CA HIS A 361 0.22 -14.64 -27.81
C HIS A 361 -1.04 -14.00 -27.21
N ARG A 362 -2.15 -14.75 -27.12
CA ARG A 362 -3.41 -14.25 -26.55
C ARG A 362 -3.78 -15.00 -25.28
N PRO A 363 -3.46 -14.46 -24.08
CA PRO A 363 -3.78 -15.10 -22.80
C PRO A 363 -5.30 -15.29 -22.59
N ALA A 364 -6.15 -14.50 -23.26
CA ALA A 364 -7.61 -14.64 -23.15
C ALA A 364 -8.15 -15.99 -23.67
N SER A 365 -7.45 -16.63 -24.61
CA SER A 365 -7.92 -17.87 -25.25
C SER A 365 -7.90 -19.08 -24.29
N CYS A 366 -6.84 -19.24 -23.51
CA CYS A 366 -6.73 -20.32 -22.53
C CYS A 366 -7.69 -20.10 -21.33
N VAL A 367 -7.82 -18.86 -20.88
CA VAL A 367 -8.75 -18.50 -19.79
C VAL A 367 -10.20 -18.76 -20.20
N LYS A 368 -10.57 -18.55 -21.48
CA LYS A 368 -11.90 -18.95 -22.01
C LYS A 368 -12.13 -20.45 -21.93
N GLY A 369 -11.14 -21.27 -22.29
CA GLY A 369 -11.23 -22.73 -22.17
C GLY A 369 -11.40 -23.18 -20.71
N MET A 370 -10.72 -22.54 -19.76
CA MET A 370 -10.93 -22.79 -18.34
C MET A 370 -12.31 -22.32 -17.86
N ALA A 371 -12.82 -21.21 -18.38
CA ALA A 371 -14.15 -20.71 -18.05
C ALA A 371 -15.24 -21.67 -18.56
N GLU A 372 -15.03 -22.33 -19.70
CA GLU A 372 -15.88 -23.44 -20.16
C GLU A 372 -15.84 -24.63 -19.21
N LEU A 373 -14.65 -24.99 -18.70
CA LEU A 373 -14.49 -26.07 -17.71
C LEU A 373 -15.22 -25.75 -16.39
N LEU A 374 -15.20 -24.48 -15.95
CA LEU A 374 -15.95 -24.02 -14.78
C LEU A 374 -17.47 -24.22 -14.96
N ARG A 375 -17.99 -24.05 -16.18
CA ARG A 375 -19.41 -24.27 -16.49
C ARG A 375 -19.80 -25.73 -16.66
N SER A 376 -18.88 -26.58 -17.13
CA SER A 376 -19.17 -28.00 -17.38
C SER A 376 -19.00 -28.90 -16.15
N THR A 377 -18.18 -28.48 -15.18
CA THR A 377 -17.76 -29.32 -14.05
C THR A 377 -18.65 -29.09 -12.83
N SER A 378 -19.08 -30.18 -12.17
CA SER A 378 -19.86 -30.14 -10.92
C SER A 378 -19.06 -30.52 -9.67
N ASP A 379 -17.82 -30.95 -9.84
CA ASP A 379 -16.94 -31.34 -8.73
C ASP A 379 -16.41 -30.12 -7.96
N VAL A 380 -16.71 -30.07 -6.66
CA VAL A 380 -16.36 -28.95 -5.78
C VAL A 380 -14.85 -28.77 -5.64
N ALA A 381 -14.06 -29.85 -5.63
CA ALA A 381 -12.61 -29.77 -5.51
C ALA A 381 -11.99 -29.08 -6.74
N THR A 382 -12.43 -29.50 -7.94
CA THR A 382 -12.03 -28.89 -9.21
C THR A 382 -12.52 -27.44 -9.34
N LEU A 383 -13.74 -27.14 -8.90
CA LEU A 383 -14.28 -25.78 -8.91
C LEU A 383 -13.49 -24.83 -7.99
N ASP A 384 -13.08 -25.26 -6.79
CA ASP A 384 -12.22 -24.45 -5.91
C ASP A 384 -10.83 -24.21 -6.51
N ALA A 385 -10.22 -25.25 -7.09
CA ALA A 385 -8.94 -25.13 -7.79
C ALA A 385 -9.01 -24.12 -8.95
N LEU A 386 -10.08 -24.16 -9.74
CA LEU A 386 -10.32 -23.19 -10.81
C LEU A 386 -10.46 -21.77 -10.29
N LEU A 387 -11.26 -21.56 -9.23
CA LEU A 387 -11.40 -20.23 -8.61
C LEU A 387 -10.08 -19.69 -8.07
N TYR A 388 -9.23 -20.58 -7.51
CA TYR A 388 -7.88 -20.22 -7.05
C TYR A 388 -6.99 -19.76 -8.22
N VAL A 389 -7.01 -20.45 -9.36
CA VAL A 389 -6.22 -20.04 -10.54
C VAL A 389 -6.81 -18.78 -11.19
N PHE A 390 -8.12 -18.60 -11.21
CA PHE A 390 -8.73 -17.38 -11.76
C PHE A 390 -8.38 -16.13 -10.95
N GLU A 391 -8.18 -16.24 -9.63
CA GLU A 391 -7.73 -15.13 -8.79
C GLU A 391 -6.40 -14.55 -9.28
N THR A 392 -5.43 -15.40 -9.62
CA THR A 392 -4.11 -14.96 -10.10
C THR A 392 -4.12 -14.58 -11.57
N CYS A 393 -4.99 -15.19 -12.39
CA CYS A 393 -5.17 -14.80 -13.79
C CYS A 393 -5.62 -13.33 -13.96
N VAL A 394 -6.14 -12.67 -12.91
CA VAL A 394 -6.41 -11.22 -12.94
C VAL A 394 -5.14 -10.42 -13.27
N GLU A 395 -3.96 -10.88 -12.83
CA GLU A 395 -2.68 -10.22 -13.09
C GLU A 395 -2.21 -10.32 -14.56
N LEU A 396 -2.78 -11.24 -15.35
CA LEU A 396 -2.43 -11.41 -16.78
C LEU A 396 -2.94 -10.28 -17.65
N PHE A 397 -4.01 -9.60 -17.24
CA PHE A 397 -4.70 -8.62 -18.04
C PHE A 397 -4.39 -7.21 -17.53
N ASP A 398 -4.01 -6.30 -18.43
CA ASP A 398 -3.83 -4.88 -18.12
C ASP A 398 -5.21 -4.22 -17.97
N MET A 399 -5.84 -4.43 -16.81
CA MET A 399 -7.18 -3.95 -16.49
C MET A 399 -7.08 -2.47 -16.14
N ALA A 400 -7.14 -1.59 -17.15
CA ALA A 400 -7.14 -0.15 -16.93
C ALA A 400 -8.36 0.27 -16.08
N SER A 401 -8.11 0.96 -14.97
CA SER A 401 -9.16 1.59 -14.19
C SER A 401 -9.82 2.67 -15.04
N THR A 402 -11.10 2.53 -15.31
CA THR A 402 -11.93 3.44 -16.13
C THR A 402 -12.08 4.86 -15.54
N ASP A 403 -11.38 5.19 -14.44
CA ASP A 403 -11.34 6.53 -13.85
C ASP A 403 -10.24 7.43 -14.47
N ASP A 404 -9.34 6.90 -15.31
CA ASP A 404 -8.25 7.64 -15.97
C ASP A 404 -8.48 7.85 -17.49
N SER A 405 -9.67 8.30 -17.90
CA SER A 405 -9.86 8.77 -19.28
C SER A 405 -9.73 10.29 -19.35
N GLU A 406 -8.48 10.78 -19.34
CA GLU A 406 -8.16 12.06 -20.00
C GLU A 406 -8.36 11.88 -21.51
N GLU A 407 -9.21 12.71 -22.10
CA GLU A 407 -9.27 12.94 -23.53
C GLU A 407 -7.94 13.58 -23.96
N ASP A 408 -7.06 12.82 -24.62
CA ASP A 408 -6.27 13.33 -25.75
C ASP A 408 -5.40 12.25 -26.44
N ASN A 409 -5.39 12.36 -27.78
CA ASN A 409 -4.59 11.67 -28.80
C ASN A 409 -5.14 10.35 -29.37
N ASP A 410 -5.99 10.52 -30.39
CA ASP A 410 -6.01 9.68 -31.58
C ASP A 410 -4.60 9.62 -32.19
N ASP A 411 -3.97 8.43 -32.19
CA ASP A 411 -3.00 7.97 -33.23
C ASP A 411 -2.28 6.63 -32.91
N ARG A 412 -2.83 5.76 -32.05
CA ARG A 412 -2.32 4.38 -31.88
C ARG A 412 -3.42 3.34 -31.84
N ILE A 413 -4.12 3.18 -32.96
CA ILE A 413 -5.05 2.06 -33.20
C ILE A 413 -4.21 0.84 -33.58
N GLY A 414 -3.93 -0.04 -32.61
CA GLY A 414 -3.25 -1.30 -32.87
C GLY A 414 -3.12 -2.25 -31.67
N ASP A 415 -2.96 -1.73 -30.45
CA ASP A 415 -2.52 -2.56 -29.30
C ASP A 415 -3.48 -2.54 -28.09
N ARG A 416 -4.67 -1.92 -28.23
CA ARG A 416 -5.67 -1.77 -27.14
C ARG A 416 -6.75 -2.86 -27.11
N SER A 417 -6.76 -3.83 -28.01
CA SER A 417 -7.82 -4.86 -28.07
C SER A 417 -7.75 -5.90 -26.96
N ASP A 418 -6.55 -6.29 -26.53
CA ASP A 418 -6.35 -7.47 -25.66
C ASP A 418 -6.77 -7.23 -24.21
N GLY A 419 -6.62 -6.01 -23.69
CA GLY A 419 -7.11 -5.63 -22.35
C GLY A 419 -8.64 -5.66 -22.24
N SER A 420 -9.35 -5.34 -23.34
CA SER A 420 -10.82 -5.37 -23.38
C SER A 420 -11.38 -6.80 -23.40
N GLU A 421 -10.70 -7.72 -24.10
CA GLU A 421 -11.09 -9.13 -24.18
C GLU A 421 -10.87 -9.84 -22.83
N GLY A 422 -9.71 -9.62 -22.20
CA GLY A 422 -9.43 -10.15 -20.85
C GLY A 422 -10.42 -9.66 -19.80
N THR A 423 -10.78 -8.37 -19.85
CA THR A 423 -11.79 -7.78 -18.96
C THR A 423 -13.13 -8.48 -19.08
N GLN A 424 -13.60 -8.71 -20.31
CA GLN A 424 -14.88 -9.38 -20.56
C GLN A 424 -14.86 -10.84 -20.09
N VAL A 425 -13.77 -11.56 -20.34
CA VAL A 425 -13.61 -12.96 -19.91
C VAL A 425 -13.65 -13.06 -18.39
N MET A 426 -12.92 -12.21 -17.67
CA MET A 426 -12.90 -12.25 -16.20
C MET A 426 -14.25 -11.83 -15.57
N LEU A 427 -14.96 -10.89 -16.17
CA LEU A 427 -16.32 -10.54 -15.76
C LEU A 427 -17.29 -11.72 -15.98
N GLN A 428 -17.15 -12.46 -17.08
CA GLN A 428 -17.94 -13.66 -17.34
C GLN A 428 -17.61 -14.76 -16.33
N VAL A 429 -16.34 -14.99 -16.02
CA VAL A 429 -15.90 -15.95 -14.99
C VAL A 429 -16.51 -15.62 -13.64
N LEU A 430 -16.49 -14.35 -13.22
CA LEU A 430 -17.15 -13.93 -11.98
C LEU A 430 -18.67 -14.19 -12.03
N HIS A 431 -19.31 -13.95 -13.18
CA HIS A 431 -20.75 -14.22 -13.31
C HIS A 431 -21.07 -15.72 -13.20
N ASP A 432 -20.27 -16.57 -13.84
CA ASP A 432 -20.40 -18.02 -13.80
C ASP A 432 -20.09 -18.55 -12.38
N ALA A 433 -19.10 -17.99 -11.71
CA ALA A 433 -18.72 -18.32 -10.33
C ALA A 433 -19.83 -18.02 -9.31
N LEU A 434 -20.64 -16.98 -9.53
CA LEU A 434 -21.79 -16.63 -8.68
C LEU A 434 -22.96 -17.61 -8.80
N ALA A 435 -22.97 -18.46 -9.84
CA ALA A 435 -23.98 -19.50 -10.05
C ALA A 435 -23.60 -20.87 -9.45
N LEU A 436 -22.41 -20.99 -8.86
CA LEU A 436 -21.90 -22.23 -8.28
C LEU A 436 -22.69 -22.68 -7.03
N PRO A 437 -22.62 -23.99 -6.69
CA PRO A 437 -23.31 -24.52 -5.51
C PRO A 437 -22.78 -23.90 -4.20
N LEU A 438 -23.65 -23.87 -3.18
CA LEU A 438 -23.33 -23.29 -1.88
C LEU A 438 -22.38 -24.22 -1.10
N HIS A 439 -21.08 -23.94 -1.14
CA HIS A 439 -20.05 -24.70 -0.43
C HIS A 439 -18.99 -23.76 0.18
N PRO A 440 -18.42 -24.05 1.37
CA PRO A 440 -17.47 -23.16 2.04
C PRO A 440 -16.25 -22.75 1.21
N LEU A 441 -15.64 -23.73 0.54
CA LEU A 441 -14.49 -23.50 -0.34
C LEU A 441 -14.85 -22.58 -1.51
N LEU A 442 -16.01 -22.78 -2.13
CA LEU A 442 -16.45 -21.99 -3.28
C LEU A 442 -16.81 -20.56 -2.90
N ILE A 443 -17.47 -20.35 -1.75
CA ILE A 443 -17.73 -18.99 -1.23
C ILE A 443 -16.42 -18.25 -0.93
N SER A 444 -15.44 -18.95 -0.34
CA SER A 444 -14.11 -18.40 -0.10
C SER A 444 -13.40 -18.05 -1.41
N GLY A 445 -13.44 -18.94 -2.41
CA GLY A 445 -12.89 -18.69 -3.75
C GLY A 445 -13.55 -17.51 -4.46
N VAL A 446 -14.88 -17.42 -4.44
CA VAL A 446 -15.64 -16.28 -5.00
C VAL A 446 -15.29 -14.97 -4.29
N ALA A 447 -15.13 -14.99 -2.96
CA ALA A 447 -14.73 -13.81 -2.20
C ALA A 447 -13.32 -13.31 -2.57
N ARG A 448 -12.37 -14.23 -2.75
CA ARG A 448 -10.99 -13.91 -3.19
C ARG A 448 -10.97 -13.35 -4.62
N LEU A 449 -11.63 -14.05 -5.55
CA LEU A 449 -11.75 -13.60 -6.94
C LEU A 449 -12.41 -12.23 -7.06
N PHE A 450 -13.51 -12.01 -6.33
CA PHE A 450 -14.19 -10.72 -6.30
C PHE A 450 -13.27 -9.61 -5.76
N ARG A 451 -12.52 -9.88 -4.68
CA ARG A 451 -11.58 -8.91 -4.12
C ARG A 451 -10.50 -8.53 -5.13
N ALA A 452 -9.87 -9.51 -5.77
CA ALA A 452 -8.87 -9.29 -6.81
C ALA A 452 -9.43 -8.45 -7.98
N LEU A 453 -10.63 -8.80 -8.48
CA LEU A 453 -11.27 -8.08 -9.58
C LEU A 453 -11.71 -6.66 -9.19
N SER A 454 -12.27 -6.48 -8.00
CA SER A 454 -12.71 -5.16 -7.53
C SER A 454 -11.56 -4.19 -7.22
N ALA A 455 -10.35 -4.72 -6.99
CA ALA A 455 -9.13 -3.93 -6.88
C ALA A 455 -8.57 -3.52 -8.26
N ALA A 456 -8.77 -4.36 -9.28
CA ALA A 456 -8.28 -4.12 -10.64
C ALA A 456 -9.28 -3.34 -11.53
N LEU A 457 -10.60 -3.46 -11.29
CA LEU A 457 -11.65 -2.94 -12.17
C LEU A 457 -12.86 -2.39 -11.39
N VAL A 458 -13.45 -1.32 -11.90
CA VAL A 458 -14.80 -0.88 -11.47
C VAL A 458 -15.85 -1.80 -12.09
N LEU A 459 -16.52 -2.60 -11.25
CA LEU A 459 -17.51 -3.57 -11.73
C LEU A 459 -18.86 -2.89 -12.05
N PRO A 460 -19.65 -3.45 -12.99
CA PRO A 460 -21.02 -2.99 -13.20
C PRO A 460 -21.88 -3.08 -11.93
N GLY A 461 -22.77 -2.12 -11.70
CA GLY A 461 -23.66 -2.08 -10.53
C GLY A 461 -24.42 -3.39 -10.31
N GLN A 462 -24.94 -3.99 -11.39
CA GLN A 462 -25.65 -5.27 -11.38
C GLN A 462 -24.78 -6.45 -10.88
N THR A 463 -23.47 -6.41 -11.12
CA THR A 463 -22.53 -7.41 -10.62
C THR A 463 -22.38 -7.29 -9.10
N TYR A 464 -22.25 -6.06 -8.56
CA TYR A 464 -22.20 -5.86 -7.12
C TYR A 464 -23.45 -6.37 -6.39
N ILE A 465 -24.65 -6.23 -6.98
CA ILE A 465 -25.89 -6.79 -6.42
C ILE A 465 -25.80 -8.31 -6.32
N LYS A 466 -25.48 -8.98 -7.44
CA LYS A 466 -25.40 -10.45 -7.51
C LYS A 466 -24.37 -10.99 -6.51
N VAL A 467 -23.21 -10.35 -6.42
CA VAL A 467 -22.15 -10.67 -5.44
C VAL A 467 -22.65 -10.51 -4.00
N THR A 468 -23.34 -9.41 -3.71
CA THR A 468 -23.87 -9.14 -2.36
C THR A 468 -24.91 -10.19 -1.95
N ILE A 469 -25.82 -10.55 -2.86
CA ILE A 469 -26.82 -11.61 -2.63
C ILE A 469 -26.13 -12.96 -2.40
N ALA A 470 -25.08 -13.28 -3.17
CA ALA A 470 -24.31 -14.52 -3.00
C ALA A 470 -23.63 -14.59 -1.62
N PHE A 471 -23.03 -13.50 -1.14
CA PHE A 471 -22.43 -13.48 0.20
C PHE A 471 -23.46 -13.52 1.33
N PHE A 472 -24.65 -12.94 1.15
CA PHE A 472 -25.75 -13.13 2.11
C PHE A 472 -26.19 -14.59 2.21
N ARG A 473 -26.22 -15.34 1.10
CA ARG A 473 -26.42 -16.80 1.12
C ARG A 473 -25.25 -17.52 1.78
N GLY A 474 -24.03 -17.01 1.62
CA GLY A 474 -22.84 -17.56 2.28
C GLY A 474 -22.83 -17.41 3.81
N LEU A 475 -23.65 -16.52 4.38
CA LEU A 475 -23.83 -16.44 5.84
C LEU A 475 -24.63 -17.62 6.41
N GLU A 476 -25.32 -18.39 5.57
CA GLU A 476 -26.07 -19.58 6.00
C GLU A 476 -25.13 -20.71 6.46
N ILE A 477 -23.86 -20.69 6.04
CA ILE A 477 -22.87 -21.70 6.45
C ILE A 477 -21.97 -21.15 7.58
N PRO A 478 -21.91 -21.80 8.75
CA PRO A 478 -21.14 -21.29 9.89
C PRO A 478 -19.65 -21.10 9.62
N SER A 479 -19.04 -21.97 8.80
CA SER A 479 -17.60 -21.90 8.50
C SER A 479 -17.24 -20.67 7.65
N THR A 480 -18.15 -20.17 6.79
CA THR A 480 -17.90 -19.01 5.92
C THR A 480 -18.29 -17.67 6.52
N TYR A 481 -18.81 -17.65 7.75
CA TYR A 481 -19.36 -16.45 8.37
C TYR A 481 -18.39 -15.25 8.37
N ALA A 482 -17.15 -15.47 8.80
CA ALA A 482 -16.12 -14.43 8.86
C ALA A 482 -15.75 -13.89 7.47
N ILE A 483 -15.61 -14.80 6.49
CA ILE A 483 -15.23 -14.45 5.11
C ILE A 483 -16.38 -13.68 4.43
N ALA A 484 -17.61 -14.17 4.56
CA ALA A 484 -18.79 -13.53 3.97
C ALA A 484 -19.06 -12.15 4.58
N THR A 485 -18.87 -11.99 5.90
CA THR A 485 -19.03 -10.70 6.58
C THR A 485 -17.98 -9.68 6.12
N GLU A 486 -16.71 -10.10 6.01
CA GLU A 486 -15.64 -9.23 5.50
C GLU A 486 -15.85 -8.87 4.03
N ALA A 487 -16.30 -9.81 3.21
CA ALA A 487 -16.62 -9.56 1.81
C ALA A 487 -17.82 -8.59 1.66
N LEU A 488 -18.89 -8.77 2.46
CA LEU A 488 -20.02 -7.84 2.50
C LEU A 488 -19.60 -6.44 2.95
N ARG A 489 -18.68 -6.33 3.93
CA ARG A 489 -18.10 -5.06 4.36
C ARG A 489 -17.34 -4.37 3.22
N HIS A 490 -16.54 -5.13 2.47
CA HIS A 490 -15.81 -4.63 1.30
C HIS A 490 -16.77 -4.14 0.19
N VAL A 491 -17.85 -4.88 -0.07
CA VAL A 491 -18.85 -4.58 -1.11
C VAL A 491 -19.78 -3.42 -0.72
N SER A 492 -20.02 -3.20 0.58
CA SER A 492 -21.01 -2.24 1.09
C SER A 492 -20.88 -0.83 0.49
N HIS A 493 -19.66 -0.28 0.50
CA HIS A 493 -19.39 1.05 -0.07
C HIS A 493 -19.61 1.06 -1.59
N ALA A 494 -19.18 0.01 -2.29
CA ALA A 494 -19.36 -0.09 -3.75
C ALA A 494 -20.83 -0.19 -4.15
N VAL A 495 -21.64 -0.98 -3.44
CA VAL A 495 -23.09 -1.07 -3.67
C VAL A 495 -23.74 0.30 -3.48
N THR A 496 -23.40 1.02 -2.41
CA THR A 496 -23.96 2.37 -2.18
C THR A 496 -23.56 3.41 -3.24
N LYS A 497 -22.39 3.24 -3.88
CA LYS A 497 -21.86 4.17 -4.89
C LYS A 497 -22.35 3.84 -6.32
N TYR A 498 -22.46 2.57 -6.68
CA TYR A 498 -22.60 2.12 -8.08
C TYR A 498 -23.96 1.47 -8.42
N THR A 499 -24.88 1.29 -7.47
CA THR A 499 -26.21 0.68 -7.72
C THR A 499 -27.36 1.69 -7.61
N ASP A 500 -28.42 1.49 -8.39
CA ASP A 500 -29.63 2.30 -8.29
C ASP A 500 -30.52 1.88 -7.11
N LEU A 501 -31.52 2.69 -6.84
CA LEU A 501 -32.39 2.57 -5.67
C LEU A 501 -33.45 1.46 -5.76
N SER A 502 -33.79 1.00 -6.97
CA SER A 502 -34.63 -0.20 -7.20
C SER A 502 -33.85 -1.47 -6.86
N ASP A 503 -32.61 -1.50 -7.33
CA ASP A 503 -31.66 -2.61 -7.24
C ASP A 503 -31.26 -2.94 -5.79
N ARG A 504 -31.20 -1.92 -4.93
CA ARG A 504 -30.93 -2.07 -3.48
C ARG A 504 -32.07 -2.73 -2.72
N HIS A 505 -33.30 -2.71 -3.25
CA HIS A 505 -34.44 -3.36 -2.61
C HIS A 505 -34.26 -4.89 -2.56
N ASP A 506 -33.72 -5.48 -3.63
CA ASP A 506 -33.45 -6.92 -3.70
C ASP A 506 -32.34 -7.33 -2.73
N VAL A 507 -31.32 -6.47 -2.58
CA VAL A 507 -30.25 -6.63 -1.60
C VAL A 507 -30.80 -6.57 -0.17
N LEU A 508 -31.70 -5.63 0.14
CA LEU A 508 -32.34 -5.53 1.44
C LEU A 508 -33.20 -6.77 1.74
N ASN A 509 -34.00 -7.23 0.77
CA ASN A 509 -34.83 -8.41 0.96
C ASN A 509 -33.98 -9.65 1.23
N ALA A 510 -32.84 -9.79 0.54
CA ALA A 510 -31.86 -10.84 0.81
C ALA A 510 -31.22 -10.70 2.21
N ALA A 511 -30.88 -9.48 2.62
CA ALA A 511 -30.34 -9.20 3.95
C ALA A 511 -31.33 -9.52 5.08
N ILE A 512 -32.60 -9.13 4.93
CA ILE A 512 -33.68 -9.43 5.88
C ILE A 512 -33.89 -10.93 5.98
N ALA A 513 -33.91 -11.63 4.84
CA ALA A 513 -34.05 -13.08 4.81
C ALA A 513 -32.87 -13.79 5.50
N ALA A 514 -31.64 -13.28 5.35
CA ALA A 514 -30.47 -13.79 6.05
C ALA A 514 -30.54 -13.51 7.57
N CYS A 515 -30.97 -12.32 7.98
CA CYS A 515 -31.18 -11.96 9.39
C CYS A 515 -32.20 -12.89 10.07
N GLN A 516 -33.31 -13.19 9.40
CA GLN A 516 -34.38 -14.05 9.92
C GLN A 516 -33.93 -15.51 10.09
N ARG A 517 -32.92 -15.97 9.35
CA ARG A 517 -32.40 -17.34 9.42
C ARG A 517 -31.23 -17.50 10.40
N SER A 518 -30.58 -16.41 10.80
CA SER A 518 -29.37 -16.39 11.66
C SER A 518 -29.66 -16.46 13.18
N GLU A 519 -30.78 -17.05 13.61
CA GLU A 519 -31.23 -17.05 15.02
C GLU A 519 -30.36 -17.86 16.01
N SER A 520 -29.24 -18.48 15.61
CA SER A 520 -28.60 -19.54 16.41
C SER A 520 -27.34 -19.19 17.24
N THR A 521 -26.73 -17.99 17.17
CA THR A 521 -25.59 -17.69 18.08
C THR A 521 -25.36 -16.21 18.39
N HIS A 522 -25.40 -15.85 19.68
CA HIS A 522 -25.27 -14.49 20.22
C HIS A 522 -23.97 -13.75 19.86
N ARG A 523 -22.91 -14.48 19.47
CA ARG A 523 -21.57 -13.95 19.12
C ARG A 523 -21.46 -13.51 17.66
N GLN A 524 -22.32 -14.06 16.79
CA GLN A 524 -22.39 -13.72 15.37
C GLN A 524 -23.13 -12.38 15.17
N GLN A 525 -24.16 -12.11 15.97
CA GLN A 525 -24.97 -10.89 15.84
C GLN A 525 -24.16 -9.57 15.99
N ASP A 526 -23.11 -9.52 16.81
CA ASP A 526 -22.33 -8.28 17.05
C ASP A 526 -21.47 -7.83 15.85
N GLU A 527 -21.01 -8.76 14.99
CA GLU A 527 -20.17 -8.43 13.81
C GLU A 527 -21.00 -8.11 12.56
N PHE A 528 -22.22 -8.65 12.45
CA PHE A 528 -23.09 -8.50 11.29
C PHE A 528 -24.04 -7.29 11.38
N TYR A 529 -24.46 -6.92 12.59
CA TYR A 529 -25.33 -5.76 12.82
C TYR A 529 -24.80 -4.44 12.24
N PRO A 530 -23.49 -4.10 12.31
CA PRO A 530 -22.96 -2.86 11.73
C PRO A 530 -23.12 -2.80 10.20
N VAL A 531 -22.96 -3.93 9.50
CA VAL A 531 -23.05 -4.01 8.04
C VAL A 531 -24.50 -3.84 7.58
N VAL A 532 -25.44 -4.50 8.27
CA VAL A 532 -26.88 -4.33 8.02
C VAL A 532 -27.32 -2.91 8.35
N VAL A 533 -26.86 -2.33 9.46
CA VAL A 533 -27.15 -0.93 9.83
C VAL A 533 -26.61 0.03 8.77
N GLN A 534 -25.42 -0.18 8.23
CA GLN A 534 -24.85 0.69 7.20
C GLN A 534 -25.64 0.63 5.87
N ILE A 535 -26.09 -0.56 5.46
CA ILE A 535 -26.96 -0.73 4.27
C ILE A 535 -28.35 -0.12 4.54
N VAL A 536 -28.93 -0.40 5.71
CA VAL A 536 -30.26 0.08 6.11
C VAL A 536 -30.30 1.58 6.32
N GLU A 537 -29.30 2.22 6.95
CA GLU A 537 -29.23 3.68 7.13
C GLU A 537 -29.26 4.41 5.78
N THR A 538 -28.57 3.87 4.77
CA THR A 538 -28.61 4.45 3.42
C THR A 538 -29.97 4.28 2.74
N GLU A 539 -30.67 3.16 2.93
CA GLU A 539 -32.02 2.96 2.39
C GLU A 539 -33.10 3.71 3.17
N LEU A 540 -32.94 3.88 4.50
CA LEU A 540 -33.84 4.66 5.35
C LEU A 540 -33.76 6.14 4.99
N SER A 541 -32.55 6.65 4.71
CA SER A 541 -32.34 7.99 4.17
C SER A 541 -33.00 8.18 2.80
N ALA A 542 -32.97 7.15 1.94
CA ALA A 542 -33.58 7.19 0.62
C ALA A 542 -35.10 6.95 0.63
N LYS A 543 -35.64 6.17 1.58
CA LYS A 543 -37.08 6.02 1.83
C LYS A 543 -37.66 7.27 2.48
N LEU A 544 -36.91 7.97 3.34
CA LEU A 544 -37.25 9.33 3.80
C LEU A 544 -37.28 10.31 2.63
N LEU A 545 -36.30 10.25 1.73
CA LEU A 545 -36.26 11.06 0.52
C LEU A 545 -37.43 10.73 -0.43
N ARG A 546 -37.77 9.44 -0.57
CA ARG A 546 -38.86 8.97 -1.44
C ARG A 546 -40.23 9.22 -0.81
N ALA A 547 -40.39 9.12 0.50
CA ALA A 547 -41.58 9.54 1.23
C ALA A 547 -41.81 11.06 1.10
N ALA A 548 -40.73 11.84 1.14
CA ALA A 548 -40.75 13.27 0.83
C ALA A 548 -41.10 13.53 -0.65
N MET A 549 -40.66 12.69 -1.58
CA MET A 549 -40.99 12.81 -3.01
C MET A 549 -42.40 12.30 -3.36
N THR A 550 -42.94 11.28 -2.68
CA THR A 550 -44.32 10.78 -2.89
C THR A 550 -45.37 11.66 -2.24
N PHE A 551 -44.98 12.56 -1.33
CA PHE A 551 -45.84 13.65 -0.85
C PHE A 551 -46.12 14.69 -1.96
N VAL A 552 -45.43 14.59 -3.10
CA VAL A 552 -45.62 15.40 -4.31
C VAL A 552 -46.08 14.46 -5.43
N GLY A 553 -47.34 14.58 -5.86
CA GLY A 553 -48.03 13.61 -6.73
C GLY A 553 -47.48 13.40 -8.16
N PRO A 554 -48.03 12.43 -8.93
CA PRO A 554 -47.31 11.71 -9.98
C PRO A 554 -47.60 12.19 -11.42
N LEU A 555 -46.59 12.14 -12.30
CA LEU A 555 -46.79 12.08 -13.76
C LEU A 555 -45.78 11.11 -14.39
N GLN A 556 -46.32 10.06 -15.01
CA GLN A 556 -45.62 9.00 -15.75
C GLN A 556 -45.27 9.46 -17.18
N ALA A 557 -44.05 9.19 -17.64
CA ALA A 557 -43.73 8.92 -19.05
C ALA A 557 -42.46 8.06 -19.19
N PRO A 558 -42.32 7.22 -20.23
CA PRO A 558 -41.42 6.06 -20.27
C PRO A 558 -40.05 6.37 -20.90
N TRP A 559 -38.99 5.72 -20.40
CA TRP A 559 -37.59 5.91 -20.80
C TRP A 559 -37.05 4.64 -21.47
N ASP A 560 -36.76 4.71 -22.78
CA ASP A 560 -35.93 3.74 -23.50
C ASP A 560 -34.90 4.50 -24.35
N SER A 561 -33.68 4.71 -23.84
CA SER A 561 -32.41 4.79 -24.63
C SER A 561 -31.18 4.98 -23.71
N PRO A 562 -30.04 4.28 -23.95
CA PRO A 562 -28.87 4.30 -23.08
C PRO A 562 -27.75 5.18 -23.66
N SER A 563 -27.72 6.45 -23.29
CA SER A 563 -26.53 7.31 -23.32
C SER A 563 -26.95 8.66 -22.72
N TYR A 564 -26.16 9.19 -21.78
CA TYR A 564 -26.37 10.39 -20.94
C TYR A 564 -26.72 10.15 -19.44
N ARG A 565 -25.70 10.16 -18.58
CA ARG A 565 -25.70 10.77 -17.22
C ARG A 565 -24.25 11.25 -16.94
N PRO A 566 -24.01 12.47 -16.38
CA PRO A 566 -24.77 13.15 -15.32
C PRO A 566 -25.32 14.52 -15.74
N ARG A 567 -26.02 14.61 -16.88
CA ARG A 567 -26.86 15.79 -17.21
C ARG A 567 -28.28 15.68 -16.67
N GLY A 568 -28.76 14.47 -16.36
CA GLY A 568 -30.16 14.21 -15.99
C GLY A 568 -30.60 14.81 -14.66
N VAL A 569 -29.76 14.89 -13.64
CA VAL A 569 -30.14 15.48 -12.34
C VAL A 569 -30.25 17.01 -12.45
N TRP A 570 -29.31 17.63 -13.19
CA TRP A 570 -29.35 19.06 -13.46
C TRP A 570 -30.46 19.44 -14.45
N GLN A 571 -30.74 18.62 -15.47
CA GLN A 571 -31.90 18.79 -16.36
C GLN A 571 -33.23 18.55 -15.66
N PHE A 572 -33.30 17.61 -14.71
CA PHE A 572 -34.49 17.37 -13.89
C PHE A 572 -34.75 18.53 -12.92
N LEU A 573 -33.70 19.05 -12.26
CA LEU A 573 -33.79 20.25 -11.43
C LEU A 573 -34.11 21.51 -12.26
N PHE A 574 -33.60 21.62 -13.50
CA PHE A 574 -33.96 22.69 -14.43
C PHE A 574 -35.39 22.56 -14.96
N GLN A 575 -35.89 21.34 -15.20
CA GLN A 575 -37.28 21.10 -15.60
C GLN A 575 -38.26 21.40 -14.47
N LEU A 576 -37.90 21.12 -13.21
CA LEU A 576 -38.65 21.54 -12.02
C LEU A 576 -38.64 23.05 -11.81
N LEU A 577 -37.54 23.73 -12.17
CA LEU A 577 -37.45 25.20 -12.18
C LEU A 577 -38.16 25.87 -13.38
N GLN A 578 -38.55 25.10 -14.41
CA GLN A 578 -39.17 25.62 -15.64
C GLN A 578 -40.64 25.21 -15.86
N SER A 579 -41.29 24.48 -14.94
CA SER A 579 -42.70 24.10 -15.10
C SER A 579 -43.66 24.93 -14.21
N PRO A 580 -44.23 26.06 -14.68
CA PRO A 580 -45.44 26.62 -14.09
C PRO A 580 -46.65 26.07 -14.84
N ARG A 581 -47.06 24.83 -14.56
CA ARG A 581 -48.39 24.36 -14.96
C ARG A 581 -49.00 23.48 -13.87
N MET A 582 -49.70 24.11 -12.93
CA MET A 582 -50.92 23.52 -12.38
C MET A 582 -52.05 24.55 -12.50
N SER A 583 -53.04 24.19 -13.30
CA SER A 583 -54.25 24.93 -13.58
C SER A 583 -55.11 25.10 -12.32
N VAL A 584 -55.39 26.34 -11.92
CA VAL A 584 -56.45 26.64 -10.95
C VAL A 584 -57.69 27.09 -11.71
N SER A 585 -58.73 26.25 -11.64
CA SER A 585 -60.08 26.57 -12.10
C SER A 585 -60.67 27.64 -11.17
N TYR A 586 -61.01 28.81 -11.72
CA TYR A 586 -61.72 29.85 -10.97
C TYR A 586 -63.23 29.59 -11.03
N ARG A 587 -63.81 29.36 -9.85
CA ARG A 587 -65.25 29.52 -9.59
C ARG A 587 -65.49 31.00 -9.31
N GLY A 588 -66.11 31.68 -10.26
CA GLY A 588 -66.46 33.09 -10.14
C GLY A 588 -67.64 33.32 -9.20
N GLU A 589 -67.56 34.38 -8.41
CA GLU A 589 -68.71 35.09 -7.88
C GLU A 589 -68.34 36.57 -7.69
N ALA A 590 -69.32 37.43 -7.97
CA ALA A 590 -69.22 38.82 -8.37
C ALA A 590 -68.98 39.82 -7.22
N ASP A 591 -68.45 41.02 -7.51
CA ASP A 591 -69.33 42.21 -7.51
C ASP A 591 -68.75 43.48 -8.17
N MET A 592 -69.67 44.20 -8.79
CA MET A 592 -69.70 45.50 -9.48
C MET A 592 -68.92 46.69 -8.87
N THR A 593 -68.30 47.54 -9.72
CA THR A 593 -68.87 48.84 -10.18
C THR A 593 -67.91 49.70 -11.05
N ALA A 594 -68.49 50.26 -12.12
CA ALA A 594 -68.29 51.59 -12.75
C ALA A 594 -67.05 51.94 -13.63
N ASP A 595 -67.36 52.03 -14.94
CA ASP A 595 -67.06 53.07 -15.95
C ASP A 595 -65.65 53.45 -16.42
N GLY A 596 -65.47 53.40 -17.76
CA GLY A 596 -64.81 54.49 -18.51
C GLY A 596 -63.63 54.14 -19.43
N ALA A 597 -63.92 53.59 -20.62
CA ALA A 597 -63.18 53.59 -21.90
C ALA A 597 -61.71 54.10 -21.99
N SER A 598 -60.79 53.25 -22.51
CA SER A 598 -59.91 53.57 -23.66
C SER A 598 -59.04 52.38 -24.14
N THR A 599 -59.20 52.05 -25.43
CA THR A 599 -58.20 51.56 -26.41
C THR A 599 -57.07 50.58 -26.03
N SER A 600 -57.24 49.33 -26.49
CA SER A 600 -56.24 48.48 -27.17
C SER A 600 -54.76 48.58 -26.78
N ALA A 601 -54.31 47.64 -25.94
CA ALA A 601 -53.01 47.00 -26.08
C ALA A 601 -53.15 45.54 -25.60
N HIS A 602 -52.71 44.58 -26.42
CA HIS A 602 -52.61 43.18 -26.02
C HIS A 602 -51.81 43.07 -24.71
N PRO A 603 -52.28 42.34 -23.68
CA PRO A 603 -51.40 41.94 -22.60
C PRO A 603 -50.57 40.78 -23.15
N ASP A 604 -49.34 41.07 -23.57
CA ASP A 604 -48.31 40.06 -23.74
C ASP A 604 -48.01 39.50 -22.35
N GLY A 605 -48.82 38.54 -21.93
CA GLY A 605 -48.59 37.74 -20.75
C GLY A 605 -47.26 37.03 -20.92
N SER A 606 -46.24 37.50 -20.18
CA SER A 606 -44.96 36.82 -20.08
C SER A 606 -45.21 35.35 -19.72
N LEU A 607 -44.63 34.44 -20.52
CA LEU A 607 -44.70 32.99 -20.33
C LEU A 607 -44.18 32.55 -18.95
N PHE A 608 -43.37 33.40 -18.31
CA PHE A 608 -42.99 33.30 -16.91
C PHE A 608 -43.83 34.26 -16.08
N HIS A 609 -44.63 33.74 -15.16
CA HIS A 609 -45.48 34.49 -14.23
C HIS A 609 -44.67 35.21 -13.14
N VAL A 610 -43.62 35.95 -13.52
CA VAL A 610 -42.78 36.75 -12.61
C VAL A 610 -43.11 38.24 -12.79
N GLY A 611 -44.37 38.58 -12.54
CA GLY A 611 -44.90 39.95 -12.55
C GLY A 611 -44.87 40.65 -13.93
N ASP A 612 -45.81 41.58 -14.13
CA ASP A 612 -45.96 42.31 -15.40
C ASP A 612 -44.81 43.32 -15.69
N ASN A 613 -43.70 43.26 -14.93
CA ASN A 613 -42.65 44.29 -14.89
C ASN A 613 -41.29 43.86 -15.45
N VAL A 614 -41.11 42.62 -15.92
CA VAL A 614 -39.80 42.13 -16.38
C VAL A 614 -39.91 41.56 -17.79
N SER A 615 -39.25 42.21 -18.76
CA SER A 615 -39.22 41.70 -20.14
C SER A 615 -38.34 40.46 -20.26
N LEU A 616 -38.76 39.53 -21.12
CA LEU A 616 -38.06 38.27 -21.42
C LEU A 616 -36.58 38.49 -21.80
N SER A 617 -36.28 39.60 -22.48
CA SER A 617 -34.93 40.00 -22.86
C SER A 617 -33.99 40.21 -21.66
N TYR A 618 -34.47 40.82 -20.57
CA TYR A 618 -33.67 40.95 -19.35
C TYR A 618 -33.44 39.60 -18.69
N VAL A 619 -34.46 38.74 -18.62
CA VAL A 619 -34.33 37.38 -18.08
C VAL A 619 -33.28 36.59 -18.86
N LEU A 620 -33.28 36.68 -20.19
CA LEU A 620 -32.32 35.97 -21.04
C LEU A 620 -30.89 36.50 -20.87
N ILE A 621 -30.71 37.82 -20.70
CA ILE A 621 -29.39 38.43 -20.40
C ILE A 621 -28.88 37.92 -19.05
N PHE A 622 -29.69 37.96 -17.98
CA PHE A 622 -29.28 37.47 -16.68
C PHE A 622 -29.03 35.95 -16.67
N LEU A 623 -29.82 35.18 -17.41
CA LEU A 623 -29.59 33.74 -17.59
C LEU A 623 -28.25 33.48 -18.31
N SER A 624 -27.96 34.22 -19.38
CA SER A 624 -26.69 34.08 -20.11
C SER A 624 -25.48 34.47 -19.25
N ALA A 625 -25.60 35.54 -18.45
CA ALA A 625 -24.56 35.96 -17.50
C ALA A 625 -24.35 34.91 -16.40
N LEU A 626 -25.43 34.28 -15.94
CA LEU A 626 -25.38 33.22 -14.94
C LEU A 626 -24.71 31.95 -15.49
N VAL A 627 -25.02 31.54 -16.73
CA VAL A 627 -24.35 30.42 -17.41
C VAL A 627 -22.85 30.69 -17.60
N VAL A 628 -22.48 31.88 -18.06
CA VAL A 628 -21.05 32.27 -18.17
C VAL A 628 -20.38 32.26 -16.79
N GLY A 629 -21.07 32.77 -15.77
CA GLY A 629 -20.60 32.73 -14.38
C GLY A 629 -20.35 31.31 -13.87
N ILE A 630 -21.25 30.36 -14.18
CA ILE A 630 -21.09 28.94 -13.85
C ILE A 630 -19.84 28.36 -14.53
N ILE A 631 -19.65 28.61 -15.83
CA ILE A 631 -18.48 28.11 -16.58
C ILE A 631 -17.17 28.64 -15.98
N ILE A 632 -17.13 29.93 -15.62
CA ILE A 632 -15.95 30.53 -14.96
C ILE A 632 -15.72 29.88 -13.60
N PHE A 633 -16.78 29.67 -12.82
CA PHE A 633 -16.69 29.05 -11.50
C PHE A 633 -16.23 27.60 -11.56
N GLU A 634 -16.72 26.82 -12.52
CA GLU A 634 -16.30 25.44 -12.79
C GLU A 634 -14.80 25.38 -13.14
N ASN A 635 -14.33 26.26 -14.04
CA ASN A 635 -12.91 26.35 -14.36
C ASN A 635 -12.05 26.72 -13.14
N LEU A 636 -12.51 27.65 -12.30
CA LEU A 636 -11.81 28.01 -11.06
C LEU A 636 -11.75 26.84 -10.08
N LEU A 637 -12.85 26.11 -9.91
CA LEU A 637 -12.90 24.92 -9.06
C LEU A 637 -11.98 23.82 -9.58
N HIS A 638 -11.94 23.59 -10.90
CA HIS A 638 -11.05 22.60 -11.52
C HIS A 638 -9.57 22.94 -11.27
N VAL A 639 -9.19 24.22 -11.33
CA VAL A 639 -7.83 24.66 -10.98
C VAL A 639 -7.53 24.42 -9.50
N VAL A 640 -8.49 24.69 -8.61
CA VAL A 640 -8.35 24.44 -7.17
C VAL A 640 -8.21 22.94 -6.89
N GLU A 641 -9.04 22.11 -7.51
CA GLU A 641 -9.02 20.66 -7.39
C GLU A 641 -7.73 20.05 -7.92
N GLY A 642 -7.26 20.47 -9.11
CA GLY A 642 -5.98 20.04 -9.66
C GLY A 642 -4.77 20.45 -8.79
N HIS A 643 -4.87 21.53 -8.01
CA HIS A 643 -3.82 21.90 -7.04
C HIS A 643 -3.94 21.15 -5.71
N ALA A 644 -5.16 20.82 -5.28
CA ALA A 644 -5.43 20.09 -4.06
C ALA A 644 -5.13 18.58 -4.21
N ASN A 645 -5.58 17.94 -5.29
CA ASN A 645 -5.42 16.50 -5.52
C ASN A 645 -3.96 16.06 -5.71
N LYS A 646 -3.03 16.99 -5.96
CA LYS A 646 -1.58 16.73 -5.87
C LYS A 646 -1.14 16.19 -4.50
N TYR A 647 -1.97 16.33 -3.47
CA TYR A 647 -1.72 15.85 -2.13
C TYR A 647 -2.99 15.25 -1.53
N ALA A 648 -2.97 13.95 -1.19
CA ALA A 648 -4.15 13.20 -0.76
C ALA A 648 -4.98 13.89 0.35
N LYS A 649 -4.31 14.42 1.38
CA LYS A 649 -4.96 15.10 2.52
C LYS A 649 -5.71 16.39 2.14
N TYR A 650 -5.34 17.01 1.02
CA TYR A 650 -5.90 18.27 0.56
C TYR A 650 -7.13 18.03 -0.31
N GLY A 651 -7.10 16.99 -1.14
CA GLY A 651 -8.29 16.48 -1.82
C GLY A 651 -9.36 16.06 -0.82
N GLU A 652 -8.96 15.41 0.28
CA GLU A 652 -9.88 15.03 1.37
C GLU A 652 -10.54 16.25 2.02
N MET A 653 -9.76 17.27 2.41
CA MET A 653 -10.30 18.51 2.99
C MET A 653 -11.24 19.24 2.04
N LEU A 654 -10.89 19.31 0.74
CA LEU A 654 -11.73 19.94 -0.28
C LEU A 654 -13.06 19.20 -0.46
N ARG A 655 -13.04 17.86 -0.44
CA ARG A 655 -14.25 17.04 -0.54
C ARG A 655 -15.18 17.24 0.66
N ILE A 656 -14.63 17.34 1.88
CA ILE A 656 -15.40 17.66 3.08
C ILE A 656 -16.03 19.05 2.94
N ALA A 657 -15.26 20.04 2.52
CA ALA A 657 -15.75 21.40 2.32
C ALA A 657 -16.89 21.47 1.29
N TYR A 658 -16.77 20.77 0.15
CA TYR A 658 -17.85 20.67 -0.84
C TYR A 658 -19.10 20.05 -0.25
N ARG A 659 -18.97 18.98 0.55
CA ARG A 659 -20.10 18.35 1.21
C ARG A 659 -20.84 19.31 2.14
N GLU A 660 -20.11 20.04 2.99
CA GLU A 660 -20.73 21.00 3.92
C GLU A 660 -21.39 22.18 3.16
N LEU A 661 -20.75 22.68 2.09
CA LEU A 661 -21.32 23.75 1.26
C LEU A 661 -22.59 23.29 0.53
N MET A 662 -22.62 22.04 0.04
CA MET A 662 -23.82 21.46 -0.57
C MET A 662 -24.96 21.33 0.43
N ILE A 663 -24.71 20.84 1.65
CA ILE A 663 -25.73 20.71 2.70
C ILE A 663 -26.36 22.09 2.99
N LEU A 664 -25.52 23.12 3.14
CA LEU A 664 -25.98 24.47 3.41
C LEU A 664 -26.74 25.07 2.22
N GLY A 665 -26.29 24.79 0.99
CA GLY A 665 -27.02 25.15 -0.23
C GLY A 665 -28.38 24.46 -0.33
N PHE A 666 -28.50 23.20 0.09
CA PHE A 666 -29.78 22.49 0.18
C PHE A 666 -30.71 23.12 1.21
N VAL A 667 -30.21 23.53 2.38
CA VAL A 667 -31.01 24.24 3.39
C VAL A 667 -31.59 25.54 2.80
N GLY A 668 -30.78 26.33 2.10
CA GLY A 668 -31.25 27.55 1.44
C GLY A 668 -32.26 27.27 0.32
N LEU A 669 -32.12 26.16 -0.42
CA LEU A 669 -33.11 25.71 -1.40
C LEU A 669 -34.42 25.31 -0.73
N TRP A 670 -34.37 24.56 0.38
CA TRP A 670 -35.55 24.17 1.16
C TRP A 670 -36.32 25.38 1.68
N ILE A 671 -35.64 26.42 2.18
CA ILE A 671 -36.27 27.67 2.64
C ILE A 671 -36.99 28.37 1.47
N LYS A 672 -36.38 28.39 0.27
CA LYS A 672 -37.00 28.96 -0.94
C LYS A 672 -38.22 28.17 -1.39
N ILE A 673 -38.15 26.84 -1.40
CA ILE A 673 -39.27 25.96 -1.75
C ILE A 673 -40.42 26.12 -0.74
N TYR A 674 -40.10 26.13 0.56
CA TYR A 674 -41.08 26.32 1.63
C TYR A 674 -41.83 27.66 1.51
N LYS A 675 -41.10 28.74 1.17
CA LYS A 675 -41.70 30.05 0.89
C LYS A 675 -42.69 29.97 -0.28
N GLU A 676 -42.32 29.30 -1.36
CA GLU A 676 -43.16 29.19 -2.56
C GLU A 676 -44.42 28.36 -2.30
N ILE A 677 -44.31 27.25 -1.56
CA ILE A 677 -45.44 26.36 -1.23
C ILE A 677 -46.45 27.02 -0.29
N THR A 678 -45.98 27.81 0.69
CA THR A 678 -46.86 28.37 1.73
C THR A 678 -47.57 29.66 1.30
N HIS A 679 -47.32 30.17 0.09
CA HIS A 679 -47.82 31.46 -0.42
C HIS A 679 -47.69 32.62 0.58
N VAL A 680 -46.73 32.53 1.51
CA VAL A 680 -46.48 33.59 2.48
C VAL A 680 -45.96 34.80 1.71
N SER A 681 -46.57 35.97 1.94
CA SER A 681 -46.20 37.20 1.25
C SER A 681 -44.67 37.37 1.22
N ALA A 682 -44.13 37.61 0.03
CA ALA A 682 -42.69 37.71 -0.20
C ALA A 682 -42.02 38.84 0.60
N TYR A 683 -42.83 39.75 1.15
CA TYR A 683 -42.45 40.91 1.96
C TYR A 683 -42.70 40.74 3.46
N SER A 684 -43.10 39.55 3.92
CA SER A 684 -43.23 39.32 5.36
C SER A 684 -41.86 39.42 6.05
N SER A 685 -41.79 40.27 7.08
CA SER A 685 -40.55 40.56 7.82
C SER A 685 -39.89 39.29 8.38
N SER A 686 -40.69 38.31 8.81
CA SER A 686 -40.20 37.02 9.31
C SER A 686 -39.52 36.17 8.24
N VAL A 687 -40.06 36.11 7.02
CA VAL A 687 -39.47 35.34 5.92
C VAL A 687 -38.17 35.99 5.44
N ILE A 688 -38.12 37.32 5.37
CA ILE A 688 -36.89 38.05 5.04
C ILE A 688 -35.82 37.80 6.10
N ALA A 689 -36.18 37.84 7.40
CA ALA A 689 -35.24 37.58 8.48
C ALA A 689 -34.64 36.16 8.41
N VAL A 690 -35.46 35.15 8.10
CA VAL A 690 -34.98 33.76 7.92
C VAL A 690 -34.06 33.64 6.71
N GLN A 691 -34.37 34.31 5.59
CA GLN A 691 -33.52 34.31 4.40
C GLN A 691 -32.17 35.00 4.64
N VAL A 692 -32.16 36.12 5.38
CA VAL A 692 -30.92 36.80 5.77
C VAL A 692 -30.10 35.95 6.73
N ALA A 693 -30.74 35.25 7.67
CA ALA A 693 -30.06 34.33 8.58
C ALA A 693 -29.40 33.16 7.83
N ASP A 694 -30.11 32.52 6.90
CA ASP A 694 -29.58 31.46 6.04
C ASP A 694 -28.40 31.94 5.18
N LEU A 695 -28.56 33.10 4.51
CA LEU A 695 -27.48 33.69 3.72
C LEU A 695 -26.25 34.05 4.58
N THR A 696 -26.46 34.53 5.81
CA THR A 696 -25.37 34.82 6.74
C THR A 696 -24.63 33.55 7.17
N MET A 697 -25.36 32.46 7.42
CA MET A 697 -24.78 31.14 7.71
C MET A 697 -23.99 30.61 6.51
N PHE A 698 -24.52 30.79 5.29
CA PHE A 698 -23.83 30.44 4.05
C PHE A 698 -22.53 31.22 3.86
N LEU A 699 -22.57 32.54 4.06
CA LEU A 699 -21.39 33.40 3.99
C LEU A 699 -20.37 33.09 5.10
N LEU A 700 -20.83 32.69 6.29
CA LEU A 700 -19.95 32.22 7.36
C LEU A 700 -19.20 30.95 6.96
N ALA A 701 -19.89 29.95 6.41
CA ALA A 701 -19.25 28.72 5.94
C ALA A 701 -18.22 29.02 4.83
N LEU A 702 -18.56 29.88 3.88
CA LEU A 702 -17.64 30.30 2.82
C LEU A 702 -16.43 31.07 3.38
N ALA A 703 -16.64 31.96 4.35
CA ALA A 703 -15.58 32.71 5.02
C ALA A 703 -14.61 31.79 5.76
N LEU A 704 -15.12 30.80 6.50
CA LEU A 704 -14.29 29.83 7.22
C LEU A 704 -13.51 28.93 6.26
N LEU A 705 -14.12 28.51 5.15
CA LEU A 705 -13.45 27.74 4.12
C LEU A 705 -12.31 28.53 3.48
N ALA A 706 -12.58 29.79 3.09
CA ALA A 706 -11.55 30.67 2.53
C ALA A 706 -10.41 30.91 3.51
N GLN A 707 -10.72 31.17 4.79
CA GLN A 707 -9.73 31.32 5.85
C GLN A 707 -8.90 30.05 6.04
N ALA A 708 -9.53 28.88 6.04
CA ALA A 708 -8.87 27.60 6.18
C ALA A 708 -7.85 27.38 5.06
N ILE A 709 -8.24 27.63 3.81
CA ILE A 709 -7.37 27.55 2.64
C ILE A 709 -6.19 28.52 2.76
N ILE A 710 -6.43 29.78 3.16
CA ILE A 710 -5.36 30.77 3.32
C ILE A 710 -4.36 30.36 4.41
N ILE A 711 -4.86 29.95 5.59
CA ILE A 711 -4.02 29.48 6.70
C ILE A 711 -3.18 28.30 6.23
N PHE A 712 -3.81 27.36 5.54
CA PHE A 712 -3.16 26.19 4.99
C PHE A 712 -2.02 26.57 4.02
N LEU A 713 -2.28 27.43 3.03
CA LEU A 713 -1.28 27.84 2.03
C LEU A 713 -0.08 28.55 2.68
N VAL A 714 -0.34 29.42 3.67
CA VAL A 714 0.71 30.10 4.42
C VAL A 714 1.52 29.10 5.24
N LEU A 715 0.86 28.13 5.89
CA LEU A 715 1.51 27.09 6.67
C LEU A 715 2.37 26.15 5.81
N ARG A 716 1.90 25.78 4.61
CA ARG A 716 2.65 24.93 3.67
C ARG A 716 4.00 25.54 3.30
N ARG A 717 4.06 26.85 3.05
CA ARG A 717 5.32 27.56 2.80
C ARG A 717 6.32 27.37 3.96
N HIS A 718 5.82 27.32 5.18
CA HIS A 718 6.66 27.10 6.36
C HIS A 718 7.02 25.62 6.54
N ASN A 719 6.12 24.67 6.23
CA ASN A 719 6.43 23.24 6.29
C ASN A 719 7.60 22.89 5.37
N VAL A 720 7.64 23.44 4.14
CA VAL A 720 8.79 23.28 3.23
C VAL A 720 10.09 23.80 3.83
N LEU A 721 10.04 24.85 4.65
CA LEU A 721 11.22 25.34 5.37
C LEU A 721 11.63 24.44 6.52
N VAL A 722 10.67 23.79 7.21
CA VAL A 722 10.93 22.80 8.27
C VAL A 722 11.60 21.56 7.69
N ASP A 723 11.11 21.05 6.55
CA ASP A 723 11.71 19.89 5.86
C ASP A 723 13.16 20.19 5.44
N ARG A 724 13.41 21.40 4.94
CA ARG A 724 14.79 21.85 4.63
C ARG A 724 15.65 22.02 5.88
N ALA A 725 15.06 22.41 7.01
CA ALA A 725 15.78 22.61 8.26
C ALA A 725 16.34 21.30 8.82
N GLU A 726 15.61 20.19 8.64
CA GLU A 726 16.03 18.86 9.10
C GLU A 726 17.22 18.30 8.31
N LEU A 727 17.39 18.71 7.04
CA LEU A 727 18.49 18.28 6.19
C LEU A 727 19.83 18.98 6.49
N ILE A 728 19.82 20.11 7.19
CA ILE A 728 21.03 20.92 7.45
C ILE A 728 21.60 20.53 8.82
N SER A 729 22.80 19.96 8.85
CA SER A 729 23.46 19.56 10.09
C SER A 729 23.63 20.71 11.09
N THR A 730 23.53 20.42 12.39
CA THR A 730 23.71 21.41 13.47
C THR A 730 25.13 21.99 13.52
N SER A 731 26.13 21.17 13.16
CA SER A 731 27.53 21.58 13.03
C SER A 731 27.73 22.56 11.87
N ASP A 732 27.23 22.25 10.67
CA ASP A 732 27.26 23.14 9.50
C ASP A 732 26.55 24.48 9.79
N MET A 733 25.47 24.44 10.59
CA MET A 733 24.77 25.65 11.02
C MET A 733 25.61 26.52 11.96
N ALA A 734 26.32 25.93 12.93
CA ALA A 734 27.20 26.66 13.83
C ALA A 734 28.36 27.32 13.06
N GLU A 735 29.02 26.57 12.17
CA GLU A 735 30.11 27.05 11.33
C GLU A 735 29.66 28.21 10.42
N THR A 736 28.51 28.06 9.74
CA THR A 736 27.99 29.13 8.87
C THR A 736 27.57 30.40 9.62
N LEU A 737 27.12 30.28 10.88
CA LEU A 737 26.84 31.43 11.73
C LEU A 737 28.11 32.13 12.20
N GLU A 738 29.16 31.37 12.49
CA GLU A 738 30.48 31.90 12.84
C GLU A 738 31.13 32.63 11.67
N LEU A 739 31.12 32.02 10.49
CA LEU A 739 31.61 32.66 9.27
C LEU A 739 30.87 33.98 9.01
N ARG A 740 29.54 34.01 9.19
CA ARG A 740 28.74 35.26 9.10
C ARG A 740 29.03 36.26 10.23
N ALA A 741 29.44 35.81 11.41
CA ALA A 741 29.83 36.70 12.50
C ALA A 741 31.21 37.30 12.24
N CYS A 742 32.15 36.51 11.73
CA CYS A 742 33.49 36.95 11.32
C CYS A 742 33.43 37.91 10.13
N ALA A 743 32.67 37.61 9.08
CA ALA A 743 32.49 38.50 7.93
C ALA A 743 31.83 39.83 8.30
N ARG A 744 30.84 39.82 9.21
CA ARG A 744 30.25 41.04 9.76
C ARG A 744 31.24 41.86 10.59
N ARG A 745 32.17 41.20 11.30
CA ARG A 745 33.22 41.88 12.08
C ARG A 745 34.32 42.45 11.19
N ALA A 746 34.62 41.80 10.06
CA ALA A 746 35.61 42.23 9.08
C ALA A 746 35.09 43.29 8.10
N ASN A 747 33.76 43.48 8.02
CA ASN A 747 33.10 44.42 7.10
C ASN A 747 33.47 44.21 5.62
N ASP A 748 33.84 42.98 5.26
CA ASP A 748 34.37 42.62 3.95
C ASP A 748 33.25 42.11 3.01
N PRO A 749 32.95 42.82 1.90
CA PRO A 749 31.94 42.40 0.93
C PRO A 749 32.35 41.12 0.17
N ALA A 750 33.64 40.85 -0.03
CA ALA A 750 34.12 39.65 -0.70
C ALA A 750 33.93 38.40 0.19
N ALA A 751 34.06 38.54 1.50
CA ALA A 751 33.73 37.47 2.46
C ALA A 751 32.22 37.13 2.46
N HIS A 752 31.35 38.13 2.25
CA HIS A 752 29.90 37.89 2.12
C HIS A 752 29.55 37.12 0.82
N GLU A 753 30.31 37.35 -0.25
CA GLU A 753 30.19 36.63 -1.52
C GLU A 753 30.77 35.21 -1.44
N ALA A 754 31.91 35.03 -0.76
CA ALA A 754 32.52 33.72 -0.50
C ALA A 754 31.65 32.81 0.39
N ILE A 755 30.99 33.36 1.42
CA ILE A 755 29.98 32.64 2.23
C ILE A 755 28.78 32.21 1.38
N GLY A 756 28.48 32.93 0.30
CA GLY A 756 27.46 32.56 -0.69
C GLY A 756 27.81 31.35 -1.55
N ASN A 757 29.09 30.92 -1.59
CA ASN A 757 29.56 29.80 -2.40
C ASN A 757 29.71 28.47 -1.61
N CYS A 758 29.59 28.45 -0.28
CA CYS A 758 29.54 27.20 0.49
C CYS A 758 28.19 26.46 0.26
N GLY A 759 28.27 25.25 -0.28
CA GLY A 759 27.21 24.57 -1.05
C GLY A 759 25.87 24.28 -0.37
N ALA A 760 25.77 24.20 0.96
CA ALA A 760 24.53 23.80 1.63
C ALA A 760 23.60 24.96 2.04
N THR A 761 24.14 26.16 2.32
CA THR A 761 23.36 27.28 2.92
C THR A 761 23.11 28.46 1.97
N ARG A 762 23.47 28.29 0.69
CA ARG A 762 23.44 29.27 -0.43
C ARG A 762 22.10 30.01 -0.65
N LYS A 763 20.99 29.59 -0.02
CA LYS A 763 19.64 30.14 -0.26
C LYS A 763 18.86 30.56 1.00
N LEU A 764 19.41 30.44 2.20
CA LEU A 764 18.67 30.83 3.42
C LEU A 764 18.73 32.34 3.65
N ARG A 765 17.56 32.99 3.70
CA ARG A 765 17.45 34.38 4.16
C ARG A 765 17.80 34.45 5.64
N ALA A 766 18.29 35.60 6.09
CA ALA A 766 18.61 35.84 7.50
C ALA A 766 17.40 35.59 8.45
N SER A 767 16.18 35.89 7.99
CA SER A 767 14.93 35.59 8.69
C SER A 767 14.69 34.09 8.88
N ASP A 768 15.06 33.30 7.86
CA ASP A 768 14.80 31.87 7.81
C ASP A 768 15.81 31.16 8.70
N CYS A 769 17.07 31.61 8.72
CA CYS A 769 18.13 31.11 9.59
C CYS A 769 17.70 31.10 11.07
N ARG A 770 17.10 32.19 11.56
CA ARG A 770 16.60 32.25 12.96
C ARG A 770 15.53 31.20 13.24
N THR A 771 14.67 30.94 12.25
CA THR A 771 13.58 29.97 12.36
C THR A 771 14.12 28.55 12.40
N VAL A 772 15.12 28.24 11.57
CA VAL A 772 15.82 26.93 11.56
C VAL A 772 16.50 26.67 12.89
N ILE A 773 17.21 27.65 13.46
CA ILE A 773 17.86 27.54 14.78
C ILE A 773 16.82 27.21 15.87
N GLN A 774 15.70 27.93 15.87
CA GLN A 774 14.62 27.68 16.83
C GLN A 774 14.08 26.26 16.70
N LEU A 775 13.86 25.77 15.48
CA LEU A 775 13.38 24.41 15.23
C LEU A 775 14.38 23.35 15.69
N ARG A 776 15.69 23.57 15.52
CA ARG A 776 16.75 22.67 16.01
C ARG A 776 16.77 22.56 17.53
N VAL A 777 16.76 23.69 18.22
CA VAL A 777 16.70 23.70 19.69
C VAL A 777 15.41 23.03 20.20
N LEU A 778 14.28 23.27 19.54
CA LEU A 778 13.00 22.66 19.90
C LEU A 778 12.97 21.15 19.63
N ARG A 779 13.58 20.69 18.53
CA ARG A 779 13.78 19.25 18.25
C ARG A 779 14.58 18.61 19.37
N HIS A 780 15.75 19.14 19.68
CA HIS A 780 16.61 18.61 20.74
C HIS A 780 15.88 18.54 22.09
N LEU A 781 15.16 19.61 22.47
CA LEU A 781 14.33 19.62 23.67
C LEU A 781 13.24 18.55 23.64
N PHE A 782 12.55 18.39 22.52
CA PHE A 782 11.48 17.40 22.36
C PHE A 782 12.01 15.97 22.50
N LEU A 783 13.09 15.63 21.81
CA LEU A 783 13.69 14.30 21.86
C LEU A 783 14.13 13.95 23.28
N ARG A 784 14.80 14.89 23.95
CA ARG A 784 15.22 14.72 25.35
C ARG A 784 14.06 14.61 26.33
N GLN A 785 12.98 15.37 26.12
CA GLN A 785 11.82 15.36 27.01
C GLN A 785 11.03 14.05 26.96
N TYR A 786 11.00 13.40 25.79
CA TYR A 786 10.26 12.15 25.56
C TYR A 786 11.15 10.91 25.45
N GLU A 787 12.46 11.07 25.62
CA GLU A 787 13.47 10.00 25.54
C GLU A 787 13.50 9.33 24.14
N LEU A 788 13.14 10.07 23.08
CA LEU A 788 13.10 9.57 21.70
C LEU A 788 14.51 9.54 21.06
N PRO A 789 14.79 8.60 20.13
CA PRO A 789 16.08 8.51 19.44
C PRO A 789 16.34 9.70 18.51
N GLU A 790 17.60 9.96 18.16
CA GLU A 790 17.97 11.04 17.24
C GLU A 790 17.57 10.76 15.78
N LEU A 791 17.39 9.47 15.43
CA LEU A 791 16.84 9.05 14.14
C LEU A 791 15.34 9.38 13.98
N PHE A 792 14.66 9.85 15.03
CA PHE A 792 13.24 10.19 14.96
C PHE A 792 12.98 11.36 13.99
N PRO A 793 12.07 11.20 13.00
CA PRO A 793 11.77 12.24 12.02
C PRO A 793 10.84 13.31 12.59
N PHE A 794 11.41 14.24 13.36
CA PHE A 794 10.68 15.31 14.04
C PHE A 794 9.93 16.25 13.08
N SER A 795 10.48 16.54 11.89
CA SER A 795 9.81 17.41 10.90
C SER A 795 8.48 16.80 10.46
N LYS A 796 8.48 15.49 10.19
CA LYS A 796 7.32 14.72 9.75
C LYS A 796 6.27 14.63 10.84
N TYR A 797 6.71 14.39 12.08
CA TYR A 797 5.83 14.45 13.24
C TYR A 797 5.12 15.80 13.37
N LEU A 798 5.87 16.90 13.34
CA LEU A 798 5.31 18.23 13.48
C LEU A 798 4.32 18.57 12.35
N ARG A 799 4.65 18.16 11.12
CA ARG A 799 3.79 18.33 9.95
C ARG A 799 2.50 17.52 10.08
N GLN A 800 2.59 16.25 10.48
CA GLN A 800 1.40 15.40 10.61
C GLN A 800 0.49 15.90 11.74
N ALA A 801 1.07 16.31 12.87
CA ALA A 801 0.33 16.95 13.95
C ALA A 801 -0.36 18.23 13.50
N GLN A 802 0.32 19.06 12.70
CA GLN A 802 -0.28 20.25 12.13
C GLN A 802 -1.44 19.94 11.18
N ASP A 803 -1.26 18.99 10.27
CA ASP A 803 -2.28 18.63 9.30
C ASP A 803 -3.52 18.04 10.00
N ASN A 804 -3.35 17.23 11.06
CA ASN A 804 -4.46 16.72 11.89
C ASN A 804 -5.22 17.83 12.61
N GLN A 805 -4.52 18.87 13.09
CA GLN A 805 -5.16 20.02 13.72
C GLN A 805 -5.93 20.90 12.71
N ILE A 806 -5.48 20.97 11.46
CA ILE A 806 -6.19 21.69 10.40
C ILE A 806 -7.49 20.95 10.02
N THR A 807 -7.50 19.62 9.98
CA THR A 807 -8.75 18.88 9.72
C THR A 807 -9.82 19.16 10.78
N HIS A 808 -9.43 19.16 12.06
CA HIS A 808 -10.34 19.50 13.18
C HIS A 808 -10.78 20.98 13.17
N MET A 809 -10.23 21.82 12.30
CA MET A 809 -10.59 23.24 12.20
C MET A 809 -11.90 23.48 11.43
N ILE A 810 -12.29 22.53 10.57
CA ILE A 810 -13.53 22.60 9.78
C ILE A 810 -14.76 22.25 10.63
N ASP A 811 -14.57 21.41 11.67
CA ASP A 811 -15.65 20.95 12.53
C ASP A 811 -16.07 22.00 13.57
N VAL A 812 -17.28 22.53 13.43
CA VAL A 812 -17.85 23.51 14.36
C VAL A 812 -18.56 22.83 15.53
N GLN A 813 -18.12 23.10 16.76
CA GLN A 813 -18.73 22.58 17.99
C GLN A 813 -20.02 23.34 18.35
N ILE A 814 -20.98 22.65 18.99
CA ILE A 814 -22.27 23.21 19.43
C ILE A 814 -22.05 24.40 20.39
N THR A 815 -21.07 24.31 21.28
CA THR A 815 -20.71 25.40 22.20
C THR A 815 -20.22 26.66 21.48
N THR A 816 -19.54 26.51 20.35
CA THR A 816 -19.08 27.64 19.52
C THR A 816 -20.27 28.37 18.90
N TRP A 817 -21.29 27.63 18.43
CA TRP A 817 -22.53 28.22 17.93
C TRP A 817 -23.24 29.06 18.99
N ALA A 818 -23.36 28.54 20.22
CA ALA A 818 -23.97 29.29 21.33
C ALA A 818 -23.22 30.60 21.64
N LEU A 819 -21.88 30.58 21.59
CA LEU A 819 -21.07 31.79 21.78
C LEU A 819 -21.20 32.79 20.62
N LEU A 820 -21.28 32.31 19.37
CA LEU A 820 -21.52 33.18 18.21
C LEU A 820 -22.87 33.88 18.32
N LEU A 821 -23.93 33.15 18.70
CA LEU A 821 -25.23 33.76 18.95
C LEU A 821 -25.13 34.82 20.06
N GLY A 822 -24.45 34.50 21.17
CA GLY A 822 -24.21 35.47 22.25
C GLY A 822 -23.48 36.74 21.77
N LEU A 823 -22.52 36.61 20.86
CA LEU A 823 -21.81 37.73 20.26
C LEU A 823 -22.71 38.55 19.31
N ALA A 824 -23.59 37.90 18.56
CA ALA A 824 -24.58 38.57 17.71
C ALA A 824 -25.55 39.41 18.55
N TRP A 825 -26.06 38.87 19.66
CA TRP A 825 -26.89 39.62 20.61
C TRP A 825 -26.14 40.79 21.26
N ALA A 826 -24.85 40.61 21.58
CA ALA A 826 -24.02 41.68 22.11
C ALA A 826 -23.84 42.82 21.09
N LEU A 827 -23.66 42.50 19.81
CA LEU A 827 -23.56 43.48 18.74
C LEU A 827 -24.85 44.30 18.63
N GLU A 828 -26.01 43.63 18.64
CA GLU A 828 -27.32 44.29 18.64
C GLU A 828 -27.50 45.21 19.85
N GLY A 829 -27.17 44.73 21.05
CA GLY A 829 -27.24 45.53 22.28
C GLY A 829 -26.35 46.77 22.24
N THR A 830 -25.15 46.68 21.64
CA THR A 830 -24.30 47.86 21.46
C THR A 830 -24.82 48.83 20.42
N SER A 831 -25.43 48.35 19.32
CA SER A 831 -26.05 49.22 18.32
C SER A 831 -27.22 50.00 18.91
N TRP A 832 -28.03 49.35 19.74
CA TRP A 832 -29.09 50.01 20.51
C TRP A 832 -28.55 51.07 21.48
N LEU A 833 -27.41 50.80 22.12
CA LEU A 833 -26.74 51.78 22.98
C LEU A 833 -26.27 53.03 22.18
N TRP A 834 -25.69 52.83 21.00
CA TRP A 834 -25.28 53.95 20.13
C TRP A 834 -26.47 54.79 19.65
N LEU A 835 -27.60 54.15 19.36
CA LEU A 835 -28.86 54.83 19.02
C LEU A 835 -29.39 55.66 20.20
N SER A 836 -29.42 55.09 21.40
CA SER A 836 -29.98 55.74 22.59
C SER A 836 -29.11 56.88 23.14
N VAL A 837 -27.78 56.77 23.06
CA VAL A 837 -26.83 57.75 23.65
C VAL A 837 -26.30 58.75 22.61
N GLY A 838 -26.12 58.33 21.36
CA GLY A 838 -25.41 59.11 20.33
C GLY A 838 -26.27 59.80 19.29
N GLY A 839 -27.59 59.54 19.25
CA GLY A 839 -28.50 60.11 18.23
C GLY A 839 -28.12 59.76 16.78
N ALA A 840 -27.35 58.69 16.58
CA ALA A 840 -26.90 58.24 15.26
C ALA A 840 -28.07 57.61 14.48
N SER A 841 -28.00 57.63 13.14
CA SER A 841 -28.93 56.84 12.33
C SER A 841 -28.68 55.34 12.52
N GLU A 842 -29.74 54.53 12.41
CA GLU A 842 -29.69 53.06 12.59
C GLU A 842 -28.58 52.37 11.79
N PRO A 843 -28.35 52.68 10.49
CA PRO A 843 -27.22 52.12 9.73
C PRO A 843 -25.85 52.50 10.30
N ARG A 844 -25.67 53.76 10.74
CA ARG A 844 -24.40 54.26 11.28
C ARG A 844 -24.10 53.63 12.64
N ALA A 845 -25.12 53.38 13.47
CA ALA A 845 -24.96 52.70 14.75
C ALA A 845 -24.47 51.25 14.57
N ILE A 846 -25.02 50.51 13.61
CA ILE A 846 -24.60 49.13 13.32
C ILE A 846 -23.16 49.08 12.80
N VAL A 847 -22.79 49.97 11.86
CA VAL A 847 -21.42 50.05 11.33
C VAL A 847 -20.43 50.46 12.43
N ALA A 848 -20.79 51.39 13.31
CA ALA A 848 -19.94 51.79 14.44
C ALA A 848 -19.70 50.63 15.42
N SER A 849 -20.77 49.91 15.81
CA SER A 849 -20.66 48.69 16.62
C SER A 849 -19.73 47.67 15.95
N TYR A 850 -19.96 47.37 14.67
CA TYR A 850 -19.14 46.43 13.90
C TYR A 850 -17.66 46.82 13.91
N VAL A 851 -17.34 48.10 13.66
CA VAL A 851 -15.95 48.59 13.66
C VAL A 851 -15.32 48.39 15.04
N VAL A 852 -15.97 48.80 16.13
CA VAL A 852 -15.42 48.65 17.50
C VAL A 852 -15.11 47.19 17.80
N PHE A 853 -16.04 46.27 17.52
CA PHE A 853 -15.81 44.85 17.75
C PHE A 853 -14.72 44.25 16.85
N SER A 854 -14.62 44.67 15.58
CA SER A 854 -13.58 44.19 14.66
C SER A 854 -12.16 44.59 15.10
N TRP A 855 -11.99 45.80 15.64
CA TRP A 855 -10.71 46.27 16.19
C TRP A 855 -10.41 45.61 17.54
N ALA A 856 -11.42 45.42 18.40
CA ALA A 856 -11.27 44.65 19.63
C ALA A 856 -10.82 43.20 19.35
N LEU A 857 -11.38 42.58 18.30
CA LEU A 857 -11.00 41.25 17.85
C LEU A 857 -9.53 41.21 17.38
N LEU A 858 -9.06 42.23 16.63
CA LEU A 858 -7.66 42.35 16.24
C LEU A 858 -6.74 42.45 17.46
N VAL A 859 -7.09 43.28 18.45
CA VAL A 859 -6.32 43.39 19.71
C VAL A 859 -6.24 42.04 20.42
N LEU A 860 -7.34 41.29 20.45
CA LEU A 860 -7.38 39.95 21.04
C LEU A 860 -6.46 38.96 20.29
N HIS A 861 -6.47 38.97 18.96
CA HIS A 861 -5.55 38.17 18.14
C HIS A 861 -4.08 38.53 18.42
N VAL A 862 -3.76 39.82 18.52
CA VAL A 862 -2.42 40.29 18.86
C VAL A 862 -2.01 39.78 20.25
N ALA A 863 -2.88 39.90 21.25
CA ALA A 863 -2.61 39.43 22.62
C ALA A 863 -2.33 37.92 22.66
N VAL A 864 -3.16 37.11 22.00
CA VAL A 864 -2.96 35.64 21.92
C VAL A 864 -1.69 35.29 21.15
N SER A 865 -1.39 36.02 20.06
CA SER A 865 -0.15 35.83 19.30
C SER A 865 1.11 36.13 20.13
N LEU A 866 1.06 37.18 20.96
CA LEU A 866 2.13 37.55 21.88
C LEU A 866 2.29 36.52 23.00
N TYR A 867 1.19 36.00 23.54
CA TYR A 867 1.21 34.92 24.53
C TYR A 867 1.90 33.67 23.98
N PHE A 868 1.52 33.18 22.79
CA PHE A 868 2.20 32.02 22.20
C PHE A 868 3.67 32.31 21.86
N ARG A 869 4.01 33.54 21.48
CA ARG A 869 5.41 33.95 21.31
C ARG A 869 6.18 33.91 22.62
N HIS A 870 5.53 34.25 23.74
CA HIS A 870 6.11 34.14 25.07
C HIS A 870 6.32 32.67 25.47
N CYS A 871 5.32 31.81 25.29
CA CYS A 871 5.44 30.37 25.55
C CYS A 871 6.59 29.73 24.74
N LEU A 872 6.70 30.05 23.45
CA LEU A 872 7.78 29.56 22.61
C LEU A 872 9.16 30.02 23.12
N LYS A 873 9.29 31.27 23.58
CA LYS A 873 10.53 31.76 24.18
C LYS A 873 10.89 31.03 25.48
N LEU A 874 9.90 30.67 26.30
CA LEU A 874 10.14 29.87 27.51
C LEU A 874 10.65 28.47 27.16
N MET A 875 10.09 27.82 26.13
CA MET A 875 10.54 26.51 25.65
C MET A 875 11.96 26.59 25.07
N LEU A 876 12.27 27.64 24.30
CA LEU A 876 13.63 27.85 23.78
C LEU A 876 14.65 28.05 24.90
N ARG A 877 14.29 28.77 25.97
CA ARG A 877 15.15 28.90 27.16
C ARG A 877 15.37 27.57 27.87
N ALA A 878 14.33 26.74 27.98
CA ALA A 878 14.45 25.39 28.52
C ALA A 878 15.37 24.49 27.67
N GLY A 879 15.44 24.75 26.36
CA GLY A 879 16.36 24.08 25.43
C GLY A 879 17.78 24.66 25.38
N GLY A 880 18.13 25.60 26.28
CA GLY A 880 19.48 26.19 26.36
C GLY A 880 19.68 27.50 25.61
N LEU A 881 18.67 27.99 24.88
CA LEU A 881 18.76 29.25 24.13
C LEU A 881 18.31 30.44 24.99
N THR A 882 19.22 30.99 25.79
CA THR A 882 19.00 32.14 26.69
C THR A 882 19.08 33.50 25.99
N SER A 883 20.01 33.64 25.04
CA SER A 883 20.31 34.90 24.33
C SER A 883 20.78 34.66 22.90
N ASP A 884 20.58 35.64 22.01
CA ASP A 884 21.10 35.62 20.63
C ASP A 884 22.65 35.58 20.61
N ARG A 885 23.33 35.96 21.71
CA ARG A 885 24.81 35.86 21.84
C ARG A 885 25.31 34.45 22.12
N ASP A 886 24.51 33.63 22.79
CA ASP A 886 24.88 32.27 23.23
C ASP A 886 24.41 31.21 22.22
N THR A 887 23.89 31.66 21.06
CA THR A 887 23.31 30.79 20.04
C THR A 887 24.35 29.84 19.44
N ILE A 888 25.56 30.33 19.16
CA ILE A 888 26.64 29.52 18.56
C ILE A 888 27.13 28.47 19.56
N SER A 889 27.35 28.86 20.82
CA SER A 889 27.76 27.92 21.88
C SER A 889 26.71 26.85 22.16
N CYS A 890 25.42 27.24 22.16
CA CYS A 890 24.31 26.30 22.33
C CYS A 890 24.23 25.31 21.16
N LEU A 891 24.38 25.78 19.91
CA LEU A 891 24.36 24.91 18.73
C LEU A 891 25.54 23.93 18.71
N ARG A 892 26.75 24.36 19.12
CA ARG A 892 27.89 23.44 19.24
C ARG A 892 27.68 22.37 20.29
N ALA A 893 27.16 22.73 21.47
CA ALA A 893 26.85 21.76 22.51
C ALA A 893 25.83 20.72 22.04
N ILE A 894 24.80 21.15 21.30
CA ILE A 894 23.82 20.24 20.68
C ILE A 894 24.49 19.37 19.61
N ALA A 895 25.35 19.95 18.76
CA ALA A 895 26.03 19.21 17.69
C ALA A 895 26.97 18.13 18.24
N ASP A 896 27.70 18.42 19.33
CA ASP A 896 28.58 17.45 19.99
C ASP A 896 27.76 16.30 20.59
N GLU A 897 26.64 16.60 21.25
CA GLU A 897 25.72 15.59 21.81
C GLU A 897 25.09 14.74 20.70
N GLU A 898 24.56 15.37 19.63
CA GLU A 898 23.99 14.69 18.46
C GLU A 898 25.02 13.76 17.79
N ALA A 899 26.28 14.20 17.62
CA ALA A 899 27.32 13.38 17.00
C ALA A 899 27.68 12.15 17.85
N THR A 900 27.73 12.29 19.17
CA THR A 900 28.02 11.16 20.08
C THR A 900 26.89 10.14 20.11
N VAL A 901 25.64 10.59 20.14
CA VAL A 901 24.46 9.72 20.18
C VAL A 901 24.26 9.03 18.83
N LEU A 902 24.27 9.78 17.73
CA LEU A 902 24.06 9.25 16.37
C LEU A 902 25.13 8.23 15.98
N GLY A 903 26.39 8.42 16.39
CA GLY A 903 27.47 7.46 16.12
C GLY A 903 27.29 6.09 16.81
N SER A 904 26.40 6.00 17.80
CA SER A 904 26.12 4.78 18.57
C SER A 904 24.74 4.18 18.31
N GLU A 905 23.82 4.91 17.67
CA GLU A 905 22.43 4.46 17.49
C GLU A 905 22.25 3.57 16.25
N LEU A 906 21.84 2.32 16.46
CA LEU A 906 21.38 1.43 15.40
C LEU A 906 19.89 1.64 15.09
N ALA A 907 19.51 1.58 13.82
CA ALA A 907 18.13 1.82 13.39
C ALA A 907 17.10 0.85 14.03
N GLY A 908 17.48 -0.41 14.25
CA GLY A 908 16.64 -1.40 14.94
C GLY A 908 16.42 -1.06 16.41
N GLU A 909 17.48 -0.70 17.15
CA GLU A 909 17.37 -0.29 18.55
C GLU A 909 16.60 1.03 18.71
N ALA A 910 16.76 1.96 17.76
CA ALA A 910 15.98 3.19 17.72
C ALA A 910 14.49 2.90 17.49
N LEU A 911 14.13 1.98 16.60
CA LEU A 911 12.75 1.58 16.35
C LEU A 911 12.11 0.93 17.57
N GLU A 912 12.84 0.04 18.26
CA GLU A 912 12.37 -0.60 19.50
C GLU A 912 12.08 0.44 20.59
N LYS A 913 13.01 1.40 20.82
CA LYS A 913 12.79 2.52 21.75
C LYS A 913 11.57 3.36 21.37
N MET A 914 11.37 3.63 20.08
CA MET A 914 10.20 4.39 19.60
C MET A 914 8.89 3.65 19.86
N GLN A 915 8.85 2.33 19.61
CA GLN A 915 7.67 1.49 19.88
C GLN A 915 7.38 1.41 21.39
N GLU A 916 8.40 1.24 22.23
CA GLU A 916 8.24 1.27 23.69
C GLU A 916 7.63 2.59 24.17
N ILE A 917 8.12 3.73 23.65
CA ILE A 917 7.61 5.05 23.99
C ILE A 917 6.17 5.23 23.48
N GLN A 918 5.86 4.77 22.28
CA GLN A 918 4.50 4.78 21.73
C GLN A 918 3.54 4.03 22.65
N GLU A 919 3.85 2.78 22.99
CA GLU A 919 3.03 1.94 23.89
C GLU A 919 2.84 2.60 25.26
N ARG A 920 3.91 3.18 25.81
CA ARG A 920 3.86 3.91 27.09
C ARG A 920 2.92 5.10 27.02
N GLN A 921 2.93 5.88 25.93
CA GLN A 921 2.05 7.02 25.74
C GLN A 921 0.58 6.61 25.49
N GLU A 922 0.35 5.54 24.73
CA GLU A 922 -0.96 4.95 24.52
C GLU A 922 -1.57 4.45 25.83
N ALA A 923 -0.80 3.74 26.66
CA ALA A 923 -1.25 3.27 27.97
C ALA A 923 -1.67 4.44 28.89
N LEU A 924 -0.92 5.55 28.86
CA LEU A 924 -1.27 6.78 29.57
C LEU A 924 -2.55 7.44 29.02
N ARG A 925 -2.81 7.35 27.72
CA ARG A 925 -4.07 7.83 27.11
C ARG A 925 -5.25 6.96 27.51
N ARG A 926 -5.12 5.63 27.42
CA ARG A 926 -6.17 4.66 27.82
C ARG A 926 -6.57 4.85 29.28
N LYS A 927 -5.60 5.03 30.18
CA LYS A 927 -5.87 5.36 31.60
C LYS A 927 -6.66 6.66 31.76
N ARG A 928 -6.34 7.72 31.00
CA ARG A 928 -7.07 8.99 31.07
C ARG A 928 -8.48 8.90 30.48
N GLN A 929 -8.67 8.16 29.40
CA GLN A 929 -9.98 7.96 28.76
C GLN A 929 -10.96 7.19 29.66
N ARG A 930 -10.50 6.18 30.43
CA ARG A 930 -11.36 5.46 31.39
C ARG A 930 -12.01 6.37 32.44
N TYR A 931 -11.36 7.48 32.82
CA TYR A 931 -11.92 8.45 33.76
C TYR A 931 -12.82 9.50 33.10
N HIS A 932 -12.97 9.52 31.77
CA HIS A 932 -13.63 10.58 30.99
C HIS A 932 -14.79 10.05 30.12
N VAL A 933 -15.42 8.94 30.50
CA VAL A 933 -16.50 8.29 29.72
C VAL A 933 -17.77 9.15 29.60
N VAL A 934 -17.86 10.26 30.33
CA VAL A 934 -18.97 11.22 30.17
C VAL A 934 -18.47 12.51 29.52
N GLU A 935 -19.12 12.84 28.40
CA GLU A 935 -19.22 14.14 27.72
C GLU A 935 -18.32 14.37 26.48
N LYS A 936 -18.95 14.29 25.30
CA LYS A 936 -18.35 14.45 23.96
C LYS A 936 -17.93 15.89 23.61
N ASP A 937 -18.33 16.91 24.37
CA ASP A 937 -18.04 18.32 24.04
C ASP A 937 -16.88 18.90 24.88
N LYS A 938 -15.82 19.36 24.19
CA LYS A 938 -14.63 19.97 24.80
C LYS A 938 -14.95 21.33 25.44
N GLY A 939 -15.91 22.09 24.90
CA GLY A 939 -16.34 23.38 25.42
C GLY A 939 -17.10 23.26 26.75
N LEU A 940 -18.00 22.27 26.85
CA LEU A 940 -18.76 22.02 28.08
C LEU A 940 -17.84 21.59 29.24
N GLN A 941 -16.81 20.79 28.94
CA GLN A 941 -15.77 20.42 29.90
C GLN A 941 -15.02 21.62 30.47
N ILE A 942 -14.76 22.65 29.64
CA ILE A 942 -14.07 23.88 30.07
C ILE A 942 -15.00 24.73 30.94
N ILE A 943 -16.27 24.87 30.56
CA ILE A 943 -17.28 25.59 31.34
C ILE A 943 -17.46 24.91 32.70
N ALA A 944 -17.63 23.59 32.73
CA ALA A 944 -17.70 22.81 33.95
C ALA A 944 -16.44 22.95 34.83
N MET A 945 -15.25 22.98 34.22
CA MET A 945 -13.98 23.22 34.93
C MET A 945 -13.92 24.64 35.53
N CYS A 946 -14.35 25.67 34.79
CA CYS A 946 -14.39 27.05 35.25
C CYS A 946 -15.41 27.23 36.37
N CYS A 947 -16.62 26.68 36.23
CA CYS A 947 -17.66 26.71 37.28
C CYS A 947 -17.20 25.99 38.56
N ARG A 948 -16.48 24.85 38.46
CA ARG A 948 -15.88 24.16 39.62
C ARG A 948 -14.72 24.92 40.26
N ARG A 949 -14.08 25.84 39.53
CA ARG A 949 -12.97 26.66 40.02
C ARG A 949 -13.49 27.95 40.68
N LEU A 950 -14.49 28.60 40.08
CA LEU A 950 -15.23 29.72 40.69
C LEU A 950 -15.99 29.26 41.94
N GLY A 951 -16.64 28.09 41.91
CA GLY A 951 -17.33 27.53 43.07
C GLY A 951 -16.41 27.19 44.25
N ARG A 952 -15.10 27.00 44.00
CA ARG A 952 -14.09 26.83 45.05
C ARG A 952 -13.57 28.16 45.62
N LEU A 953 -13.61 29.23 44.83
CA LEU A 953 -13.31 30.59 45.29
C LEU A 953 -14.47 31.19 46.12
N CYS A 954 -15.70 30.72 45.91
CA CYS A 954 -16.89 31.19 46.63
C CYS A 954 -17.27 30.36 47.86
N ARG A 955 -16.49 29.33 48.26
CA ARG A 955 -16.73 28.59 49.51
C ARG A 955 -15.85 29.18 50.63
N PRO A 956 -16.42 29.60 51.78
CA PRO A 956 -15.63 29.99 52.93
C PRO A 956 -14.79 28.80 53.41
N SER A 957 -13.50 29.02 53.63
CA SER A 957 -12.60 28.03 54.22
C SER A 957 -13.13 27.61 55.59
N ALA A 958 -13.50 26.33 55.74
CA ALA A 958 -13.77 25.76 57.05
C ALA A 958 -12.43 25.58 57.81
N PRO A 959 -12.40 25.71 59.14
CA PRO A 959 -11.16 25.59 59.92
C PRO A 959 -10.66 24.14 59.89
N GLU A 960 -9.37 23.96 59.64
CA GLU A 960 -8.69 22.65 59.74
C GLU A 960 -8.50 22.28 61.22
N ASP A 961 -9.15 21.19 61.66
CA ASP A 961 -8.82 20.51 62.92
C ASP A 961 -7.50 19.73 62.74
N PRO A 962 -6.54 19.79 63.69
CA PRO A 962 -5.28 19.08 63.62
C PRO A 962 -5.35 17.73 64.36
N LEU A 963 -5.04 16.59 63.72
CA LEU A 963 -4.63 15.31 64.33
C LEU A 963 -4.32 14.24 63.24
N PRO A 964 -3.51 13.20 63.49
CA PRO A 964 -2.06 13.23 63.55
C PRO A 964 -1.38 12.40 62.43
N ALA A 965 -0.07 12.61 62.31
CA ALA A 965 0.85 11.97 61.38
C ALA A 965 0.77 10.44 61.37
N HIS A 966 0.26 9.86 60.29
CA HIS A 966 0.64 8.51 59.88
C HIS A 966 1.49 8.58 58.61
N ARG A 967 2.80 8.45 58.81
CA ARG A 967 3.80 8.20 57.77
C ARG A 967 3.45 6.86 57.09
N SER A 968 2.85 6.94 55.92
CA SER A 968 2.96 5.92 54.87
C SER A 968 3.59 6.59 53.65
N SER A 969 4.91 6.40 53.51
CA SER A 969 5.62 6.05 52.28
C SER A 969 4.90 6.27 50.93
N THR A 970 4.45 7.50 50.66
CA THR A 970 3.87 7.87 49.34
C THR A 970 4.53 9.11 48.74
N SER A 971 5.66 9.57 49.29
CA SER A 971 6.44 10.68 48.73
C SER A 971 7.61 10.25 47.84
N GLN A 972 8.00 8.97 47.84
CA GLN A 972 9.08 8.47 46.96
C GLN A 972 8.60 7.92 45.60
N VAL A 973 7.31 7.68 45.39
CA VAL A 973 6.80 7.17 44.10
C VAL A 973 6.59 8.28 43.05
N ARG A 974 6.60 9.55 43.46
CA ARG A 974 6.45 10.68 42.52
C ARG A 974 7.78 11.19 41.94
N ALA A 975 8.92 10.80 42.52
CA ALA A 975 10.26 11.25 42.12
C ALA A 975 10.94 10.39 41.03
N ARG A 976 10.23 9.39 40.46
CA ARG A 976 10.77 8.46 39.43
C ARG A 976 10.14 8.64 38.04
N ARG A 977 9.59 9.83 37.72
CA ARG A 977 9.07 10.16 36.37
C ARG A 977 10.05 11.08 35.68
N GLY A 978 10.81 10.57 34.69
CA GLY A 978 11.82 11.28 33.90
C GLY A 978 11.34 12.47 33.04
N LEU A 979 10.15 13.03 33.27
CA LEU A 979 9.74 14.27 32.59
C LEU A 979 10.12 15.47 33.46
N VAL A 980 11.14 16.23 33.04
CA VAL A 980 11.35 17.60 33.54
C VAL A 980 10.09 18.40 33.18
N PRO A 981 9.30 18.87 34.15
CA PRO A 981 8.08 19.61 33.84
C PRO A 981 8.45 20.97 33.26
N LEU A 982 8.13 21.21 31.98
CA LEU A 982 8.23 22.52 31.36
C LEU A 982 7.30 23.50 32.09
N PRO A 983 7.81 24.51 32.80
CA PRO A 983 6.97 25.43 33.56
C PRO A 983 6.39 26.50 32.64
N ILE A 984 5.36 26.15 31.87
CA ILE A 984 4.57 27.13 31.10
C ILE A 984 3.38 27.57 31.98
N PRO A 985 3.36 28.82 32.50
CA PRO A 985 2.29 29.26 33.37
C PRO A 985 0.96 29.28 32.60
N TRP A 986 -0.07 28.72 33.22
CA TRP A 986 -1.48 28.76 32.75
C TRP A 986 -1.74 28.16 31.37
N PHE A 987 -0.84 27.35 30.81
CA PHE A 987 -1.06 26.68 29.54
C PHE A 987 -1.88 25.39 29.69
N SER A 988 -3.01 25.32 28.99
CA SER A 988 -3.80 24.10 28.84
C SER A 988 -4.11 23.87 27.37
N CYS A 989 -3.61 22.77 26.81
CA CYS A 989 -3.79 22.41 25.40
C CYS A 989 -5.29 22.43 24.99
N LYS A 990 -6.19 21.90 25.83
CA LYS A 990 -7.64 21.90 25.57
C LYS A 990 -8.25 23.31 25.51
N VAL A 991 -7.87 24.19 26.44
CA VAL A 991 -8.43 25.54 26.53
C VAL A 991 -7.96 26.40 25.37
N TYR A 992 -6.66 26.37 25.08
CA TYR A 992 -6.11 27.16 23.99
C TYR A 992 -6.50 26.61 22.61
N HIS A 993 -6.74 25.30 22.47
CA HIS A 993 -7.42 24.74 21.29
C HIS A 993 -8.75 25.45 21.04
N PHE A 994 -9.61 25.50 22.07
CA PHE A 994 -10.91 26.15 21.98
C PHE A 994 -10.78 27.64 21.68
N VAL A 995 -9.86 28.36 22.34
CA VAL A 995 -9.62 29.80 22.11
C VAL A 995 -9.20 30.07 20.66
N VAL A 996 -8.25 29.31 20.11
CA VAL A 996 -7.78 29.49 18.73
C VAL A 996 -8.90 29.23 17.72
N MET A 997 -9.68 28.17 17.93
CA MET A 997 -10.84 27.85 17.07
C MET A 997 -11.94 28.89 17.19
N PHE A 998 -12.23 29.38 18.38
CA PHE A 998 -13.21 30.43 18.60
C PHE A 998 -12.80 31.74 17.91
N LEU A 999 -11.53 32.14 17.98
CA LEU A 999 -11.03 33.31 17.26
C LEU A 999 -11.18 33.19 15.75
N LEU A 1000 -10.91 32.00 15.20
CA LEU A 1000 -11.18 31.72 13.78
C LEU A 1000 -12.65 31.92 13.45
N MET A 1001 -13.51 31.31 14.26
CA MET A 1001 -14.96 31.33 14.05
C MET A 1001 -15.51 32.75 14.09
N VAL A 1002 -15.12 33.52 15.09
CA VAL A 1002 -15.54 34.92 15.24
C VAL A 1002 -15.04 35.78 14.08
N ASN A 1003 -13.80 35.58 13.63
CA ASN A 1003 -13.26 36.31 12.47
C ASN A 1003 -14.00 35.97 11.17
N GLY A 1004 -14.37 34.69 10.96
CA GLY A 1004 -15.22 34.26 9.84
C GLY A 1004 -16.63 34.86 9.92
N PHE A 1005 -17.22 34.91 11.11
CA PHE A 1005 -18.54 35.52 11.34
C PHE A 1005 -18.55 37.02 11.03
N TYR A 1006 -17.54 37.78 11.48
CA TYR A 1006 -17.43 39.19 11.12
C TYR A 1006 -17.14 39.42 9.62
N LEU A 1007 -16.51 38.46 8.93
CA LEU A 1007 -16.34 38.53 7.48
C LEU A 1007 -17.69 38.31 6.78
N ALA A 1008 -18.51 37.36 7.24
CA ALA A 1008 -19.86 37.16 6.73
C ALA A 1008 -20.74 38.41 6.94
N LEU A 1009 -20.69 39.02 8.14
CA LEU A 1009 -21.38 40.27 8.43
C LEU A 1009 -20.86 41.45 7.60
N LEU A 1010 -19.57 41.49 7.26
CA LEU A 1010 -19.02 42.50 6.34
C LEU A 1010 -19.71 42.42 4.98
N LEU A 1011 -19.77 41.21 4.40
CA LEU A 1011 -20.39 40.98 3.10
C LEU A 1011 -21.90 41.23 3.13
N GLN A 1012 -22.58 40.85 4.21
CA GLN A 1012 -24.03 40.95 4.29
C GLN A 1012 -24.53 42.34 4.68
N CYS A 1013 -23.90 43.00 5.66
CA CYS A 1013 -24.41 44.23 6.28
C CYS A 1013 -23.68 45.47 5.78
N VAL A 1014 -22.35 45.42 5.66
CA VAL A 1014 -21.53 46.60 5.37
C VAL A 1014 -21.36 46.81 3.86
N ALA A 1015 -21.16 45.73 3.10
CA ALA A 1015 -20.94 45.80 1.65
C ALA A 1015 -22.09 46.49 0.91
N TYR A 1016 -23.33 46.26 1.34
CA TYR A 1016 -24.54 46.86 0.77
C TYR A 1016 -24.59 48.38 0.98
N GLN A 1017 -23.96 48.91 2.03
CA GLN A 1017 -23.95 50.34 2.38
C GLN A 1017 -22.66 51.06 1.94
N MET A 1018 -21.76 50.38 1.20
CA MET A 1018 -20.44 50.91 0.86
C MET A 1018 -20.49 52.19 0.02
N THR A 1019 -21.47 52.32 -0.89
CA THR A 1019 -21.64 53.54 -1.70
C THR A 1019 -21.94 54.76 -0.85
N ASP A 1020 -22.82 54.61 0.14
CA ASP A 1020 -23.21 55.69 1.04
C ASP A 1020 -22.07 56.02 2.04
N LEU A 1021 -21.38 54.99 2.52
CA LEU A 1021 -20.22 55.14 3.42
C LEU A 1021 -19.02 55.81 2.74
N VAL A 1022 -18.76 55.54 1.45
CA VAL A 1022 -17.68 56.19 0.69
C VAL A 1022 -17.98 57.67 0.50
N HIS A 1023 -19.25 58.01 0.28
CA HIS A 1023 -19.69 59.40 0.15
C HIS A 1023 -19.56 60.17 1.47
N ASP A 1024 -19.93 59.55 2.60
CA ASP A 1024 -19.97 60.19 3.92
C ASP A 1024 -18.60 60.29 4.61
N PHE A 1025 -17.75 59.26 4.51
CA PHE A 1025 -16.51 59.14 5.31
C PHE A 1025 -15.22 59.15 4.48
N GLY A 1026 -15.34 59.16 3.15
CA GLY A 1026 -14.23 59.10 2.21
C GLY A 1026 -13.65 57.68 2.04
N PHE A 1027 -13.05 57.45 0.88
CA PHE A 1027 -12.53 56.14 0.45
C PHE A 1027 -11.56 55.49 1.46
N LEU A 1028 -10.68 56.29 2.06
CA LEU A 1028 -9.61 55.80 2.93
C LEU A 1028 -10.15 55.25 4.27
N THR A 1029 -11.20 55.85 4.81
CA THR A 1029 -11.88 55.39 6.03
C THR A 1029 -12.63 54.08 5.76
N VAL A 1030 -13.28 53.96 4.60
CA VAL A 1030 -13.98 52.73 4.20
C VAL A 1030 -13.01 51.57 3.98
N LEU A 1031 -11.81 51.83 3.44
CA LEU A 1031 -10.76 50.80 3.32
C LEU A 1031 -10.26 50.29 4.68
N CYS A 1032 -10.36 51.10 5.74
CA CYS A 1032 -9.97 50.71 7.09
C CYS A 1032 -10.99 49.78 7.78
N ILE A 1033 -12.22 49.67 7.28
CA ILE A 1033 -13.28 48.81 7.85
C ILE A 1033 -12.94 47.31 7.72
N PRO A 1034 -12.57 46.77 6.54
CA PRO A 1034 -12.19 45.36 6.42
C PRO A 1034 -10.78 45.03 6.94
N LEU A 1035 -9.92 46.04 7.13
CA LEU A 1035 -8.50 45.88 7.45
C LEU A 1035 -8.22 44.97 8.67
N PRO A 1036 -8.94 45.09 9.81
CA PRO A 1036 -8.72 44.22 10.97
C PRO A 1036 -8.93 42.74 10.65
N LEU A 1037 -9.97 42.40 9.87
CA LEU A 1037 -10.30 41.02 9.52
C LEU A 1037 -9.32 40.41 8.52
N VAL A 1038 -8.85 41.22 7.57
CA VAL A 1038 -7.83 40.81 6.60
C VAL A 1038 -6.50 40.55 7.31
N LEU A 1039 -6.09 41.43 8.22
CA LEU A 1039 -4.89 41.24 9.04
C LEU A 1039 -5.00 40.01 9.93
N ASN A 1040 -6.15 39.78 10.55
CA ASN A 1040 -6.41 38.56 11.31
C ASN A 1040 -6.22 37.33 10.42
N THR A 1041 -6.89 37.27 9.27
CA THR A 1041 -6.87 36.12 8.36
C THR A 1041 -5.48 35.82 7.78
N ILE A 1042 -4.78 36.83 7.26
CA ILE A 1042 -3.53 36.62 6.50
C ILE A 1042 -2.30 36.58 7.42
N VAL A 1043 -2.29 37.38 8.49
CA VAL A 1043 -1.08 37.61 9.30
C VAL A 1043 -1.17 36.92 10.66
N PHE A 1044 -2.21 37.17 11.45
CA PHE A 1044 -2.25 36.71 12.83
C PHE A 1044 -2.70 35.26 12.96
N GLN A 1045 -3.75 34.84 12.25
CA GLN A 1045 -4.30 33.49 12.30
C GLN A 1045 -3.23 32.43 12.00
N PRO A 1046 -2.50 32.50 10.87
CA PRO A 1046 -1.50 31.46 10.54
C PRO A 1046 -0.35 31.45 11.54
N ARG A 1047 0.02 32.61 12.10
CA ARG A 1047 1.07 32.73 13.12
C ARG A 1047 0.64 32.17 14.47
N ILE A 1048 -0.61 32.41 14.88
CA ILE A 1048 -1.19 31.87 16.10
C ILE A 1048 -1.25 30.35 15.99
N PHE A 1049 -1.81 29.83 14.90
CA PHE A 1049 -1.91 28.39 14.64
C PHE A 1049 -0.57 27.69 14.68
N ARG A 1050 0.41 28.18 13.91
CA ARG A 1050 1.75 27.57 13.87
C ARG A 1050 2.40 27.51 15.26
N ARG A 1051 2.38 28.62 16.00
CA ARG A 1051 3.00 28.68 17.33
C ARG A 1051 2.24 27.83 18.34
N TYR A 1052 0.91 27.82 18.26
CA TYR A 1052 0.06 26.96 19.09
C TYR A 1052 0.41 25.49 18.86
N ILE A 1053 0.47 25.03 17.60
CA ILE A 1053 0.77 23.63 17.27
C ILE A 1053 2.16 23.25 17.79
N ILE A 1054 3.19 24.05 17.50
CA ILE A 1054 4.55 23.79 18.00
C ILE A 1054 4.56 23.68 19.54
N VAL A 1055 3.93 24.63 20.24
CA VAL A 1055 3.89 24.62 21.71
C VAL A 1055 3.08 23.44 22.22
N ALA A 1056 1.95 23.11 21.59
CA ALA A 1056 1.08 22.02 21.99
C ALA A 1056 1.75 20.65 21.79
N SER A 1057 2.36 20.42 20.61
CA SER A 1057 3.05 19.17 20.25
C SER A 1057 4.26 18.90 21.14
N ILE A 1058 5.02 19.94 21.52
CA ILE A 1058 6.19 19.78 22.40
C ILE A 1058 5.77 19.67 23.88
N TYR A 1059 4.74 20.41 24.30
CA TYR A 1059 4.22 20.29 25.66
C TYR A 1059 3.56 18.94 25.91
N ARG A 1060 2.87 18.40 24.90
CA ARG A 1060 2.24 17.08 24.94
C ARG A 1060 2.31 16.41 23.57
N VAL A 1061 3.03 15.30 23.51
CA VAL A 1061 3.00 14.40 22.35
C VAL A 1061 1.57 13.98 22.03
N ASP A 1062 1.18 14.25 20.79
CA ASP A 1062 0.02 13.66 20.15
C ASP A 1062 0.32 12.20 19.78
N VAL A 1063 -0.41 11.30 20.43
CA VAL A 1063 -0.21 9.84 20.36
C VAL A 1063 -0.62 9.28 19.00
N ASP A 1064 -1.67 9.85 18.38
CA ASP A 1064 -2.14 9.39 17.07
C ASP A 1064 -1.06 9.68 16.01
N THR A 1065 -0.50 10.90 16.06
CA THR A 1065 0.58 11.31 15.15
C THR A 1065 1.89 10.59 15.43
N LEU A 1066 2.20 10.27 16.69
CA LEU A 1066 3.40 9.50 17.04
C LEU A 1066 3.30 8.10 16.45
N SER A 1067 2.16 7.42 16.63
CA SER A 1067 1.92 6.08 16.09
C SER A 1067 2.08 6.04 14.58
N GLU A 1068 1.44 6.96 13.84
CA GLU A 1068 1.56 7.03 12.38
C GLU A 1068 3.01 7.24 11.90
N VAL A 1069 3.76 8.08 12.59
CA VAL A 1069 5.17 8.35 12.26
C VAL A 1069 6.05 7.14 12.56
N VAL A 1070 5.82 6.45 13.69
CA VAL A 1070 6.57 5.24 14.07
C VAL A 1070 6.27 4.10 13.12
N THR A 1071 5.00 3.88 12.74
CA THR A 1071 4.61 2.87 11.74
C THR A 1071 5.31 3.14 10.41
N HIS A 1072 5.27 4.37 9.91
CA HIS A 1072 5.94 4.70 8.65
C HIS A 1072 7.48 4.60 8.77
N PHE A 1073 8.05 4.91 9.93
CA PHE A 1073 9.48 4.72 10.15
C PHE A 1073 9.84 3.22 10.17
N SER A 1074 9.01 2.39 10.79
CA SER A 1074 9.12 0.92 10.79
C SER A 1074 9.10 0.37 9.38
N GLU A 1075 8.12 0.77 8.56
CA GLU A 1075 8.01 0.36 7.16
C GLU A 1075 9.26 0.75 6.35
N ILE A 1076 9.80 1.97 6.54
CA ILE A 1076 11.03 2.38 5.85
C ILE A 1076 12.22 1.52 6.30
N VAL A 1077 12.37 1.27 7.60
CA VAL A 1077 13.50 0.49 8.13
C VAL A 1077 13.43 -0.96 7.66
N GLU A 1078 12.24 -1.57 7.67
CA GLU A 1078 11.99 -2.91 7.17
C GLU A 1078 12.32 -3.01 5.69
N LEU A 1079 11.80 -2.10 4.86
CA LEU A 1079 12.11 -2.02 3.43
C LEU A 1079 13.60 -1.81 3.16
N ARG A 1080 14.29 -0.98 3.97
CA ARG A 1080 15.75 -0.79 3.86
C ARG A 1080 16.51 -2.05 4.22
N SER A 1081 16.07 -2.77 5.25
CA SER A 1081 16.70 -4.03 5.66
C SER A 1081 16.50 -5.14 4.63
N GLU A 1082 15.30 -5.25 4.05
CA GLU A 1082 14.96 -6.20 3.00
C GLU A 1082 15.72 -5.87 1.70
N PHE A 1083 15.80 -4.59 1.34
CA PHE A 1083 16.60 -4.15 0.20
C PHE A 1083 18.09 -4.47 0.41
N ALA A 1084 18.64 -4.17 1.60
CA ALA A 1084 20.04 -4.43 1.90
C ALA A 1084 20.36 -5.93 1.94
N SER A 1085 19.50 -6.76 2.53
CA SER A 1085 19.68 -8.21 2.58
C SER A 1085 19.60 -8.83 1.19
N THR A 1086 18.62 -8.41 0.39
CA THR A 1086 18.45 -8.86 -1.00
C THR A 1086 19.63 -8.43 -1.86
N LEU A 1087 20.11 -7.19 -1.72
CA LEU A 1087 21.26 -6.70 -2.46
C LEU A 1087 22.55 -7.45 -2.04
N LEU A 1088 22.77 -7.66 -0.74
CA LEU A 1088 23.93 -8.39 -0.24
C LEU A 1088 23.91 -9.87 -0.66
N GLN A 1089 22.74 -10.49 -0.66
CA GLN A 1089 22.54 -11.85 -1.15
C GLN A 1089 22.89 -11.93 -2.65
N ARG A 1090 22.38 -11.00 -3.46
CA ARG A 1090 22.66 -10.95 -4.90
C ARG A 1090 24.13 -10.68 -5.21
N LEU A 1091 24.79 -9.82 -4.44
CA LEU A 1091 26.23 -9.60 -4.56
C LEU A 1091 27.02 -10.89 -4.25
N LYS A 1092 26.65 -11.63 -3.19
CA LYS A 1092 27.26 -12.92 -2.87
C LYS A 1092 27.03 -13.99 -3.94
N GLU A 1093 25.80 -14.09 -4.47
CA GLU A 1093 25.44 -15.03 -5.54
C GLU A 1093 26.25 -14.78 -6.82
N ASN A 1094 26.55 -13.50 -7.12
CA ASN A 1094 27.31 -13.11 -8.31
C ASN A 1094 28.83 -13.00 -8.07
N GLY A 1095 29.32 -13.35 -6.87
CA GLY A 1095 30.75 -13.28 -6.53
C GLY A 1095 31.31 -11.85 -6.39
N HIS A 1096 30.44 -10.86 -6.21
CA HIS A 1096 30.81 -9.46 -6.00
C HIS A 1096 30.87 -9.11 -4.51
N SER A 1097 31.84 -8.28 -4.14
CA SER A 1097 31.98 -7.74 -2.78
C SER A 1097 31.30 -6.38 -2.63
N VAL A 1098 31.13 -5.93 -1.38
CA VAL A 1098 30.63 -4.57 -1.08
C VAL A 1098 31.60 -3.49 -1.61
N ASP A 1099 32.89 -3.81 -1.72
CA ASP A 1099 33.88 -2.89 -2.29
C ASP A 1099 33.75 -2.78 -3.82
N ASP A 1100 33.27 -3.83 -4.50
CA ASP A 1100 32.96 -3.77 -5.94
C ASP A 1100 31.75 -2.86 -6.19
N LEU A 1101 30.72 -2.93 -5.34
CA LEU A 1101 29.59 -2.00 -5.37
C LEU A 1101 30.04 -0.55 -5.16
N LYS A 1102 30.92 -0.29 -4.18
CA LYS A 1102 31.47 1.06 -3.97
C LYS A 1102 32.27 1.56 -5.16
N THR A 1103 33.03 0.66 -5.81
CA THR A 1103 33.86 1.00 -6.96
C THR A 1103 32.98 1.35 -8.17
N GLU A 1104 31.88 0.63 -8.37
CA GLU A 1104 30.93 0.89 -9.45
C GLU A 1104 30.12 2.17 -9.21
N LEU A 1105 29.67 2.43 -7.98
CA LEU A 1105 29.01 3.70 -7.63
C LEU A 1105 29.94 4.91 -7.84
N ARG A 1106 31.23 4.78 -7.51
CA ARG A 1106 32.25 5.81 -7.76
C ARG A 1106 32.50 6.07 -9.25
N ARG A 1107 32.28 5.10 -10.14
CA ARG A 1107 32.40 5.31 -11.59
C ARG A 1107 31.34 6.29 -12.12
N TYR A 1108 30.16 6.30 -11.50
CA TYR A 1108 29.06 7.17 -11.87
C TYR A 1108 29.05 8.50 -11.08
N ASP A 1109 29.73 8.59 -9.92
CA ASP A 1109 29.99 9.84 -9.18
C ASP A 1109 31.32 10.49 -9.62
N ARG A 1110 31.37 11.00 -10.86
CA ARG A 1110 32.59 11.60 -11.45
C ARG A 1110 33.08 12.87 -10.74
N ASP A 1111 32.18 13.57 -10.07
CA ASP A 1111 32.46 14.85 -9.41
C ASP A 1111 32.82 14.68 -7.92
N GLY A 1112 32.70 13.45 -7.39
CA GLY A 1112 32.89 13.16 -5.96
C GLY A 1112 31.90 13.92 -5.07
N ALA A 1113 30.74 14.27 -5.63
CA ALA A 1113 29.76 15.13 -4.98
C ALA A 1113 28.87 14.37 -3.99
N GLY A 1114 28.91 13.03 -4.01
CA GLY A 1114 28.09 12.19 -3.15
C GLY A 1114 26.62 12.14 -3.58
N VAL A 1115 26.31 12.49 -4.83
CA VAL A 1115 24.93 12.52 -5.37
C VAL A 1115 24.88 11.81 -6.71
N LEU A 1116 23.93 10.88 -6.85
CA LEU A 1116 23.78 10.00 -8.02
C LEU A 1116 22.36 10.15 -8.59
N ASP A 1117 22.22 10.34 -9.90
CA ASP A 1117 20.89 10.31 -10.52
C ASP A 1117 20.22 8.93 -10.35
N VAL A 1118 18.89 8.87 -10.21
CA VAL A 1118 18.13 7.62 -9.97
C VAL A 1118 18.43 6.60 -11.07
N GLU A 1119 18.51 7.04 -12.31
CA GLU A 1119 18.80 6.17 -13.44
C GLU A 1119 20.26 5.69 -13.44
N SER A 1120 21.19 6.51 -12.95
CA SER A 1120 22.60 6.13 -12.81
C SER A 1120 22.80 5.12 -11.68
N LEU A 1121 22.08 5.28 -10.55
CA LEU A 1121 22.03 4.30 -9.48
C LEU A 1121 21.44 2.97 -9.96
N ARG A 1122 20.37 3.02 -10.75
CA ARG A 1122 19.75 1.84 -11.36
C ARG A 1122 20.74 1.09 -12.24
N ARG A 1123 21.49 1.80 -13.09
CA ARG A 1123 22.50 1.20 -13.98
C ARG A 1123 23.68 0.61 -13.21
N ALA A 1124 24.15 1.27 -12.16
CA ALA A 1124 25.19 0.73 -11.29
C ALA A 1124 24.73 -0.59 -10.63
N LEU A 1125 23.52 -0.61 -10.06
CA LEU A 1125 22.95 -1.83 -9.47
C LEU A 1125 22.67 -2.92 -10.52
N TYR A 1126 22.24 -2.53 -11.72
CA TYR A 1126 22.03 -3.46 -12.84
C TYR A 1126 23.33 -4.15 -13.27
N SER A 1127 24.44 -3.42 -13.29
CA SER A 1127 25.77 -3.99 -13.64
C SER A 1127 26.29 -5.01 -12.63
N LEU A 1128 25.73 -5.02 -11.41
CA LEU A 1128 26.05 -5.95 -10.34
C LEU A 1128 25.00 -7.08 -10.21
N GLY A 1129 24.10 -7.19 -11.20
CA GLY A 1129 23.10 -8.25 -11.30
C GLY A 1129 21.79 -7.97 -10.55
N PHE A 1130 21.56 -6.74 -10.10
CA PHE A 1130 20.30 -6.36 -9.44
C PHE A 1130 19.33 -5.73 -10.45
N ARG A 1131 18.38 -6.52 -10.95
CA ARG A 1131 17.43 -6.10 -12.00
C ARG A 1131 16.04 -5.80 -11.41
N LEU A 1132 15.63 -4.53 -11.47
CA LEU A 1132 14.27 -4.09 -11.17
C LEU A 1132 13.73 -3.28 -12.35
N SER A 1133 12.42 -3.39 -12.60
CA SER A 1133 11.75 -2.51 -13.57
C SER A 1133 11.90 -1.05 -13.14
N TYR A 1134 11.98 -0.12 -14.10
CA TYR A 1134 12.16 1.30 -13.82
C TYR A 1134 11.10 1.83 -12.83
N PHE A 1135 9.85 1.39 -12.96
CA PHE A 1135 8.76 1.79 -12.08
C PHE A 1135 8.95 1.27 -10.64
N ARG A 1136 9.28 -0.02 -10.47
CA ARG A 1136 9.55 -0.61 -9.15
C ARG A 1136 10.79 0.00 -8.51
N PHE A 1137 11.83 0.23 -9.30
CA PHE A 1137 13.06 0.85 -8.84
C PHE A 1137 12.84 2.30 -8.40
N ASN A 1138 12.08 3.10 -9.15
CA ASN A 1138 11.80 4.48 -8.79
C ASN A 1138 10.89 4.58 -7.56
N SER A 1139 9.94 3.64 -7.41
CA SER A 1139 9.12 3.51 -6.19
C SER A 1139 9.97 3.13 -4.98
N LEU A 1140 10.85 2.14 -5.12
CA LEU A 1140 11.81 1.73 -4.09
C LEU A 1140 12.75 2.88 -3.73
N VAL A 1141 13.33 3.58 -4.71
CA VAL A 1141 14.28 4.67 -4.45
C VAL A 1141 13.61 5.86 -3.78
N ARG A 1142 12.37 6.20 -4.14
CA ARG A 1142 11.57 7.22 -3.44
C ARG A 1142 11.28 6.89 -1.99
N THR A 1143 11.19 5.60 -1.69
CA THR A 1143 10.84 5.10 -0.35
C THR A 1143 12.09 4.89 0.52
N LEU A 1144 13.18 4.44 -0.09
CA LEU A 1144 14.43 4.08 0.57
C LEU A 1144 15.41 5.24 0.72
N PHE A 1145 15.49 6.15 -0.26
CA PHE A 1145 16.50 7.21 -0.30
C PHE A 1145 15.88 8.62 -0.28
N GLN A 1146 16.59 9.58 0.32
CA GLN A 1146 16.18 10.98 0.26
C GLN A 1146 16.53 11.57 -1.12
N LEU A 1147 15.50 11.84 -1.93
CA LEU A 1147 15.66 12.43 -3.26
C LEU A 1147 15.77 13.96 -3.17
N LYS A 1148 16.94 14.51 -3.52
CA LYS A 1148 17.12 15.95 -3.75
C LYS A 1148 16.98 16.23 -5.24
N ARG A 1149 15.84 16.79 -5.66
CA ARG A 1149 15.56 17.19 -7.06
C ARG A 1149 15.70 16.04 -8.08
N GLY A 1150 15.36 14.82 -7.68
CA GLY A 1150 15.50 13.63 -8.54
C GLY A 1150 16.89 12.99 -8.51
N MET A 1151 17.81 13.46 -7.68
CA MET A 1151 19.10 12.82 -7.42
C MET A 1151 19.11 12.17 -6.03
N VAL A 1152 19.74 11.00 -5.93
CA VAL A 1152 19.94 10.16 -4.74
C VAL A 1152 21.20 10.60 -4.03
N ASP A 1153 21.08 10.98 -2.75
CA ASP A 1153 22.22 11.29 -1.88
C ASP A 1153 22.85 9.99 -1.38
N LEU A 1154 24.14 9.76 -1.66
CA LEU A 1154 24.89 8.55 -1.29
C LEU A 1154 25.55 8.65 0.07
N CYS A 1155 25.60 9.85 0.66
CA CYS A 1155 26.25 10.12 1.94
C CYS A 1155 25.30 10.00 3.15
N GLY A 1156 24.02 9.66 2.92
CA GLY A 1156 22.96 9.66 3.93
C GLY A 1156 22.49 8.28 4.38
#